data_AF-A0A537Z5I3-F1
#
_entry.id   AF-A0A537Z5I3-F1
#
_cell.length_a   1.000
_cell.length_b   1.000
_cell.length_c   1.000
_cell.angle_alpha   90.00
_cell.angle_beta   90.00
_cell.angle_gamma   90.00
#
_symmetry.space_group_name_H-M   'P 1'
#
loop_
_entity.id
_entity.type
_entity.pdbx_description
1 polymer ?
#
loop_
_entity_poly.entity_id
_entity_poly.type
_entity_poly.pdbx_seq_one_letter_code
_entity_poly.pdbx_strand_id
1 'polypeptide(L)'
;MALAVLLAAAPAAARTVRVFAVQPKLDLAWMQSRQTFHDKMFGLADRRLRGPGRPLIQSGADDFASHLRGHRNLVVWPEDVGLFAALTGQRGAPARNSGSLDGAVVTLIGMYPQQNAYYSAKYPAVAARTPQVRLLALSLTDTFAHVAVETFSEMARRYHVWLEAGIDMAQDWKVVCNDRAAFNAASPPRLPTAERCAEQNPARVKQLGDPFDPTRDYVYEATTPKASNMALVFDPRGRLRSKQIKEYLTPTELPGQLDLVPGTVDRGLTALRTPVGTLGFVTSKDAWMPDVQARLDEAHVNLLVQPEFFVGDTVDDSRMWSPDTMLGSGYSDVLRLPSLEAMVEPSLNGNIYDFSADQQSHLVLKPRGRSSPRGHLVGQPDRPGLASVMPWVVRDPIRPGEPFPARRHRLSIAGHALLPGSGVMCPDPSKPGPCENGHVEGVLWRDVQLNPRPRRRRHRGKLVRAAPFGRSRPVHRSTHDQRNAAIALRGRHGVIAFEERRLGHDQVLLARTADGGRTWSRPVRPTGRRAGAANEQWPAVAVGPQGIVTVAWNDDSSSVQRVYLARSTDGGRRFGRARAIDPSTPARAWQWRPALAQGRGDLVHAVFVDDRAISSDDALPQSGIYYTRVRAGVPEAARRLDTGQPAGLASKLDNAWAPRIAARGRGVLATWIDFQNYDWGAFSRASSNGGATFGSQLRVTDNVEGSNQQEELADSPDPLLVPHGSLVTWTDWRKRASAGHVPHEQYDIYAAVPGKPNHQIDPYGTRPVSTFSPSACVVGKRALVAFQDASAARSTIRLVRVRHGRRRGRALRVDDGGRGAGDVWRPELACSGKRVAAAFETERDGPLVPFGSSPR
;
A
#
# COMPACT_ATOMS: atom_id res chain seq x y z
N MET A 1 2.79 38.89 -16.53
CA MET A 1 4.13 38.27 -16.44
C MET A 1 4.53 38.25 -14.97
N ALA A 2 4.28 37.16 -14.25
CA ALA A 2 4.58 37.03 -12.82
C ALA A 2 5.48 35.79 -12.66
N LEU A 3 6.73 36.02 -12.26
CA LEU A 3 7.72 34.97 -12.02
C LEU A 3 7.34 34.21 -10.75
N ALA A 4 6.72 33.03 -10.90
CA ALA A 4 6.60 32.07 -9.81
C ALA A 4 7.99 31.46 -9.56
N VAL A 5 8.67 31.93 -8.52
CA VAL A 5 9.89 31.29 -8.02
C VAL A 5 9.48 29.94 -7.43
N LEU A 6 9.69 28.88 -8.21
CA LEU A 6 9.71 27.50 -7.74
C LEU A 6 10.81 27.38 -6.68
N LEU A 7 10.44 27.52 -5.40
CA LEU A 7 11.27 27.10 -4.29
C LEU A 7 11.38 25.57 -4.35
N ALA A 8 12.39 25.08 -5.06
CA ALA A 8 12.82 23.70 -4.97
C ALA A 8 13.15 23.41 -3.50
N ALA A 9 12.34 22.58 -2.85
CA ALA A 9 12.57 22.17 -1.48
C ALA A 9 13.96 21.49 -1.40
N ALA A 10 14.90 22.13 -0.71
CA ALA A 10 16.18 21.51 -0.39
C ALA A 10 15.93 20.16 0.33
N PRO A 11 16.68 19.10 0.03
CA PRO A 11 16.47 17.81 0.68
C PRO A 11 16.62 17.97 2.19
N ALA A 12 15.59 17.57 2.94
CA ALA A 12 15.55 17.72 4.40
C ALA A 12 16.72 16.99 5.08
N ALA A 13 17.32 17.60 6.12
CA ALA A 13 18.16 16.86 7.06
C ALA A 13 17.33 15.81 7.80
N ALA A 14 17.97 14.77 8.35
CA ALA A 14 17.31 13.75 9.16
C ALA A 14 16.43 14.39 10.24
N ARG A 15 15.19 13.93 10.36
CA ARG A 15 14.18 14.50 11.26
C ARG A 15 13.71 13.44 12.23
N THR A 16 13.88 13.69 13.52
CA THR A 16 13.09 13.00 14.56
C THR A 16 11.65 13.49 14.49
N VAL A 17 10.71 12.56 14.37
CA VAL A 17 9.27 12.76 14.43
C VAL A 17 8.71 11.89 15.54
N ARG A 18 7.88 12.44 16.40
CA ARG A 18 7.13 11.68 17.40
C ARG A 18 5.85 11.18 16.74
N VAL A 19 5.69 9.86 16.64
CA VAL A 19 4.54 9.23 16.00
C VAL A 19 3.71 8.52 17.07
N PHE A 20 2.39 8.70 17.01
CA PHE A 20 1.41 8.11 17.92
C PHE A 20 0.42 7.23 17.15
N ALA A 21 0.12 6.05 17.67
CA ALA A 21 -1.02 5.22 17.26
C ALA A 21 -2.04 5.23 18.39
N VAL A 22 -3.28 5.62 18.09
CA VAL A 22 -4.38 5.64 19.06
C VAL A 22 -5.27 4.42 18.84
N GLN A 23 -5.59 3.71 19.93
CA GLN A 23 -6.45 2.53 19.94
C GLN A 23 -7.68 2.80 20.81
N PRO A 24 -8.78 3.33 20.25
CA PRO A 24 -10.05 3.44 20.95
C PRO A 24 -10.69 2.06 21.11
N LYS A 25 -11.43 1.88 22.20
CA LYS A 25 -12.36 0.76 22.35
C LYS A 25 -13.80 1.20 22.03
N LEU A 26 -14.46 0.40 21.18
CA LEU A 26 -15.87 0.51 20.84
C LEU A 26 -16.75 0.32 22.09
N ASP A 27 -17.60 1.32 22.29
CA ASP A 27 -18.58 1.36 23.38
C ASP A 27 -19.67 2.37 23.00
N LEU A 28 -20.94 1.96 23.08
CA LEU A 28 -22.08 2.85 22.80
C LEU A 28 -22.13 4.06 23.73
N ALA A 29 -21.49 4.01 24.90
CA ALA A 29 -21.46 5.10 25.89
C ALA A 29 -20.87 6.40 25.33
N TRP A 30 -19.87 6.33 24.44
CA TRP A 30 -19.32 7.53 23.83
C TRP A 30 -20.07 7.97 22.56
N MET A 31 -21.04 7.19 22.09
CA MET A 31 -21.86 7.49 20.92
C MET A 31 -23.21 8.12 21.27
N GLN A 32 -23.42 8.57 22.50
CA GLN A 32 -24.72 9.13 22.93
C GLN A 32 -25.01 10.52 22.35
N SER A 33 -23.98 11.37 22.27
CA SER A 33 -24.08 12.76 21.80
C SER A 33 -22.75 13.22 21.19
N ARG A 34 -22.75 14.40 20.55
CA ARG A 34 -21.51 15.07 20.14
C ARG A 34 -20.54 15.22 21.31
N GLN A 35 -21.05 15.58 22.50
CA GLN A 35 -20.21 15.82 23.67
C GLN A 35 -19.55 14.53 24.17
N THR A 36 -20.28 13.42 24.24
CA THR A 36 -19.69 12.14 24.65
C THR A 36 -18.68 11.63 23.64
N PHE A 37 -18.92 11.83 22.34
CA PHE A 37 -17.95 11.48 21.30
C PHE A 37 -16.67 12.29 21.47
N HIS A 38 -16.81 13.62 21.56
CA HIS A 38 -15.72 14.55 21.81
C HIS A 38 -14.91 14.19 23.06
N ASP A 39 -15.60 13.95 24.18
CA ASP A 39 -14.97 13.63 25.46
C ASP A 39 -14.18 12.33 25.42
N LYS A 40 -14.66 11.30 24.71
CA LYS A 40 -13.92 10.05 24.53
C LYS A 40 -12.62 10.30 23.79
N MET A 41 -12.70 10.99 22.65
CA MET A 41 -11.52 11.27 21.82
C MET A 41 -10.50 12.13 22.57
N PHE A 42 -10.96 13.15 23.29
CA PHE A 42 -10.09 14.01 24.10
C PHE A 42 -9.57 13.34 25.38
N GLY A 43 -10.31 12.40 25.96
CA GLY A 43 -9.86 11.59 27.11
C GLY A 43 -8.75 10.60 26.75
N LEU A 44 -8.78 10.04 25.53
CA LEU A 44 -7.66 9.27 24.95
C LEU A 44 -6.47 10.18 24.63
N ALA A 45 -6.73 11.39 24.13
CA ALA A 45 -5.70 12.36 23.78
C ALA A 45 -4.94 12.92 24.98
N ASP A 46 -5.62 13.16 26.11
CA ASP A 46 -5.09 13.90 27.25
C ASP A 46 -5.65 13.40 28.57
N ARG A 47 -4.78 12.80 29.38
CA ARG A 47 -5.17 12.20 30.67
C ARG A 47 -5.79 13.19 31.65
N ARG A 48 -5.54 14.50 31.49
CA ARG A 48 -6.09 15.55 32.36
C ARG A 48 -7.58 15.81 32.12
N LEU A 49 -8.14 15.27 31.04
CA LEU A 49 -9.56 15.41 30.68
C LEU A 49 -10.40 14.21 31.09
N ARG A 50 -9.80 13.22 31.78
CA ARG A 50 -10.47 12.02 32.30
C ARG A 50 -11.11 12.33 33.66
N GLY A 51 -12.21 11.66 33.98
CA GLY A 51 -12.85 11.78 35.29
C GLY A 51 -14.36 11.51 35.27
N PRO A 52 -15.04 11.73 36.40
CA PRO A 52 -16.48 11.53 36.53
C PRO A 52 -17.27 12.33 35.49
N GLY A 53 -18.35 11.73 34.95
CA GLY A 53 -19.22 12.38 33.96
C GLY A 53 -18.68 12.40 32.53
N ARG A 54 -17.50 11.82 32.27
CA ARG A 54 -16.94 11.60 30.93
C ARG A 54 -16.99 10.11 30.57
N PRO A 55 -16.97 9.73 29.28
CA PRO A 55 -16.84 8.34 28.89
C PRO A 55 -15.58 7.70 29.48
N LEU A 56 -15.71 6.42 29.82
CA LEU A 56 -14.63 5.65 30.44
C LEU A 56 -13.41 5.55 29.52
N ILE A 57 -12.24 5.82 30.10
CA ILE A 57 -10.93 5.44 29.57
C ILE A 57 -10.31 4.45 30.54
N GLN A 58 -9.89 3.28 30.05
CA GLN A 58 -9.31 2.21 30.86
C GLN A 58 -8.12 2.71 31.69
N SER A 59 -8.06 2.19 32.92
CA SER A 59 -6.94 2.41 33.82
C SER A 59 -5.63 1.91 33.17
N GLY A 60 -4.59 2.73 33.21
CA GLY A 60 -3.30 2.42 32.58
C GLY A 60 -3.20 2.76 31.09
N ALA A 61 -4.29 3.14 30.42
CA ALA A 61 -4.22 3.68 29.06
C ALA A 61 -3.38 4.96 29.03
N ASP A 62 -2.35 5.00 28.19
CA ASP A 62 -1.52 6.20 28.00
C ASP A 62 -2.29 7.29 27.21
N ASP A 63 -1.71 8.47 27.03
CA ASP A 63 -2.25 9.58 26.25
C ASP A 63 -1.15 10.25 25.41
N PHE A 64 -1.46 10.90 24.29
CA PHE A 64 -0.40 11.54 23.49
C PHE A 64 0.00 12.93 24.01
N ALA A 65 -0.89 13.68 24.67
CA ALA A 65 -0.64 15.05 25.10
C ALA A 65 0.54 15.14 26.08
N SER A 66 0.71 14.14 26.93
CA SER A 66 1.81 14.03 27.90
C SER A 66 3.17 13.71 27.27
N HIS A 67 3.23 13.34 25.99
CA HIS A 67 4.44 12.86 25.30
C HIS A 67 4.80 13.67 24.05
N LEU A 68 4.13 14.81 23.82
CA LEU A 68 4.42 15.69 22.69
C LEU A 68 5.86 16.18 22.71
N ARG A 69 6.47 16.27 21.52
CA ARG A 69 7.87 16.70 21.36
C ARG A 69 8.00 17.78 20.29
N GLY A 70 8.27 19.01 20.71
CA GLY A 70 8.44 20.15 19.79
C GLY A 70 7.25 20.26 18.82
N HIS A 71 7.52 20.55 17.55
CA HIS A 71 6.48 20.75 16.52
C HIS A 71 6.36 19.60 15.51
N ARG A 72 6.94 18.42 15.79
CA ARG A 72 6.96 17.29 14.85
C ARG A 72 6.30 16.07 15.46
N ASN A 73 4.98 16.18 15.62
CA ASN A 73 4.14 15.13 16.16
C ASN A 73 3.13 14.71 15.08
N LEU A 74 3.01 13.41 14.82
CA LEU A 74 1.98 12.80 14.01
C LEU A 74 1.12 11.91 14.89
N VAL A 75 -0.18 12.19 14.99
CA VAL A 75 -1.16 11.38 15.68
C VAL A 75 -2.04 10.70 14.64
N VAL A 76 -2.16 9.38 14.73
CA VAL A 76 -2.93 8.58 13.78
C VAL A 76 -4.03 7.84 14.53
N TRP A 77 -5.24 7.91 13.98
CA TRP A 77 -6.42 7.26 14.52
C TRP A 77 -6.83 6.12 13.59
N PRO A 78 -7.62 5.15 14.07
CA PRO A 78 -8.04 4.04 13.24
C PRO A 78 -8.98 4.47 12.11
N GLU A 79 -9.15 3.54 11.18
CA GLU A 79 -10.22 3.54 10.20
C GLU A 79 -11.59 3.64 10.90
N ASP A 80 -12.56 4.26 10.22
CA ASP A 80 -13.98 4.35 10.60
C ASP A 80 -14.28 4.93 11.99
N VAL A 81 -13.32 5.47 12.73
CA VAL A 81 -13.59 6.08 14.05
C VAL A 81 -14.65 7.20 13.94
N GLY A 82 -14.69 7.91 12.81
CA GLY A 82 -15.70 8.91 12.49
C GLY A 82 -17.07 8.35 12.08
N LEU A 83 -17.16 7.09 11.62
CA LEU A 83 -18.42 6.44 11.23
C LEU A 83 -19.42 6.43 12.39
N PHE A 84 -18.93 6.22 13.61
CA PHE A 84 -19.77 6.13 14.80
C PHE A 84 -20.40 7.47 15.22
N ALA A 85 -20.03 8.58 14.59
CA ALA A 85 -20.78 9.83 14.69
C ALA A 85 -22.24 9.68 14.23
N ALA A 86 -22.52 8.76 13.30
CA ALA A 86 -23.88 8.46 12.83
C ALA A 86 -24.81 8.02 13.97
N LEU A 87 -24.26 7.41 15.02
CA LEU A 87 -25.00 6.93 16.17
C LEU A 87 -25.25 8.02 17.21
N THR A 88 -24.77 9.26 17.04
CA THR A 88 -24.90 10.31 18.06
C THR A 88 -26.24 11.06 18.02
N GLY A 89 -26.60 11.65 19.16
CA GLY A 89 -27.77 12.52 19.29
C GLY A 89 -29.09 11.75 19.37
N GLN A 90 -30.19 12.50 19.31
CA GLN A 90 -31.54 11.94 19.42
C GLN A 90 -31.92 11.12 18.18
N ARG A 91 -31.49 11.54 16.98
CA ARG A 91 -31.70 10.79 15.74
C ARG A 91 -30.97 9.44 15.72
N GLY A 92 -29.80 9.34 16.35
CA GLY A 92 -29.06 8.08 16.47
C GLY A 92 -29.57 7.15 17.57
N ALA A 93 -30.43 7.62 18.49
CA ALA A 93 -30.86 6.83 19.65
C ALA A 93 -31.54 5.50 19.31
N PRO A 94 -32.48 5.44 18.35
CA PRO A 94 -33.13 4.18 18.03
C PRO A 94 -32.16 3.21 17.31
N ALA A 95 -31.17 3.73 16.58
CA ALA A 95 -30.12 2.93 15.96
C ALA A 95 -29.19 2.28 17.00
N ARG A 96 -28.82 3.00 18.07
CA ARG A 96 -28.06 2.42 19.21
C ARG A 96 -28.79 1.26 19.90
N ASN A 97 -30.13 1.31 19.91
CA ASN A 97 -30.98 0.30 20.55
C ASN A 97 -31.44 -0.82 19.61
N SER A 98 -30.98 -0.84 18.35
CA SER A 98 -31.44 -1.78 17.33
C SER A 98 -30.93 -3.22 17.51
N GLY A 99 -29.83 -3.40 18.23
CA GLY A 99 -29.21 -4.71 18.49
C GLY A 99 -28.38 -5.29 17.34
N SER A 100 -28.36 -4.69 16.15
CA SER A 100 -27.54 -5.11 15.01
C SER A 100 -27.14 -3.92 14.13
N LEU A 101 -26.08 -4.05 13.32
CA LEU A 101 -25.73 -2.99 12.36
C LEU A 101 -26.84 -2.78 11.31
N ASP A 102 -27.39 -3.85 10.76
CA ASP A 102 -28.46 -3.77 9.76
C ASP A 102 -29.69 -3.03 10.33
N GLY A 103 -30.06 -3.36 11.56
CA GLY A 103 -31.12 -2.67 12.29
C GLY A 103 -30.79 -1.19 12.50
N ALA A 104 -29.53 -0.89 12.85
CA ALA A 104 -29.07 0.49 13.03
C ALA A 104 -29.18 1.30 11.73
N VAL A 105 -28.73 0.74 10.60
CA VAL A 105 -28.81 1.38 9.27
C VAL A 105 -30.25 1.63 8.86
N VAL A 106 -31.13 0.63 8.95
CA VAL A 106 -32.56 0.76 8.62
C VAL A 106 -33.20 1.86 9.46
N THR A 107 -32.87 1.89 10.74
CA THR A 107 -33.41 2.89 11.67
C THR A 107 -32.90 4.30 11.33
N LEU A 108 -31.61 4.46 11.02
CA LEU A 108 -31.04 5.74 10.60
C LEU A 108 -31.68 6.25 9.31
N ILE A 109 -31.97 5.39 8.32
CA ILE A 109 -32.70 5.80 7.10
C ILE A 109 -34.03 6.48 7.48
N GLY A 110 -34.78 5.91 8.42
CA GLY A 110 -36.05 6.46 8.89
C GLY A 110 -35.92 7.77 9.67
N MET A 111 -34.78 8.04 10.29
CA MET A 111 -34.57 9.22 11.15
C MET A 111 -34.07 10.48 10.40
N TYR A 112 -33.80 10.38 9.10
CA TYR A 112 -33.30 11.48 8.26
C TYR A 112 -34.21 11.82 7.05
N PRO A 113 -35.56 11.83 7.17
CA PRO A 113 -36.46 11.93 6.01
C PRO A 113 -36.31 13.24 5.22
N GLN A 114 -36.04 14.36 5.89
CA GLN A 114 -35.88 15.66 5.25
C GLN A 114 -34.59 15.74 4.43
N GLN A 115 -33.48 15.26 4.98
CA GLN A 115 -32.19 15.15 4.30
C GLN A 115 -32.27 14.14 3.14
N ASN A 116 -32.92 13.01 3.34
CA ASN A 116 -33.14 12.00 2.31
C ASN A 116 -33.91 12.59 1.12
N ALA A 117 -34.98 13.36 1.37
CA ALA A 117 -35.74 14.03 0.31
C ALA A 117 -34.88 15.04 -0.46
N TYR A 118 -34.04 15.81 0.26
CA TYR A 118 -33.11 16.76 -0.37
C TYR A 118 -32.12 16.06 -1.30
N TYR A 119 -31.40 15.06 -0.80
CA TYR A 119 -30.38 14.36 -1.58
C TYR A 119 -30.96 13.45 -2.65
N SER A 120 -32.20 12.97 -2.48
CA SER A 120 -32.90 12.24 -3.55
C SER A 120 -33.20 13.12 -4.74
N ALA A 121 -33.65 14.35 -4.49
CA ALA A 121 -33.86 15.34 -5.55
C ALA A 121 -32.54 15.78 -6.19
N LYS A 122 -31.49 15.96 -5.38
CA LYS A 122 -30.18 16.42 -5.84
C LYS A 122 -29.42 15.34 -6.63
N TYR A 123 -29.52 14.08 -6.23
CA TYR A 123 -28.80 12.94 -6.81
C TYR A 123 -29.74 11.75 -7.07
N PRO A 124 -30.63 11.81 -8.08
CA PRO A 124 -31.62 10.76 -8.34
C PRO A 124 -31.00 9.37 -8.57
N ALA A 125 -29.82 9.31 -9.19
CA ALA A 125 -29.10 8.05 -9.41
C ALA A 125 -28.66 7.37 -8.11
N VAL A 126 -28.38 8.12 -7.04
CA VAL A 126 -28.07 7.56 -5.72
C VAL A 126 -29.34 7.05 -5.05
N ALA A 127 -30.44 7.81 -5.14
CA ALA A 127 -31.72 7.41 -4.55
C ALA A 127 -32.35 6.17 -5.21
N ALA A 128 -31.98 5.88 -6.46
CA ALA A 128 -32.40 4.67 -7.17
C ALA A 128 -31.67 3.39 -6.70
N ARG A 129 -30.58 3.50 -5.91
CA ARG A 129 -29.84 2.36 -5.38
C ARG A 129 -30.58 1.75 -4.19
N THR A 130 -30.64 0.41 -4.14
CA THR A 130 -31.26 -0.34 -3.04
C THR A 130 -30.25 -1.33 -2.44
N PRO A 131 -30.07 -1.38 -1.12
CA PRO A 131 -30.66 -0.48 -0.10
C PRO A 131 -30.11 0.97 -0.20
N GLN A 132 -30.86 1.94 0.32
CA GLN A 132 -30.55 3.39 0.22
C GLN A 132 -29.43 3.84 1.18
N VAL A 133 -28.40 3.01 1.40
CA VAL A 133 -27.33 3.27 2.38
C VAL A 133 -26.41 4.40 1.93
N ARG A 134 -26.07 4.45 0.63
CA ARG A 134 -25.31 5.59 0.08
C ARG A 134 -26.06 6.92 0.21
N LEU A 135 -27.38 6.91 0.02
CA LEU A 135 -28.21 8.10 0.24
C LEU A 135 -28.15 8.55 1.71
N LEU A 136 -28.26 7.59 2.65
CA LEU A 136 -28.11 7.87 4.08
C LEU A 136 -26.74 8.48 4.40
N ALA A 137 -25.65 7.97 3.82
CA ALA A 137 -24.31 8.53 4.02
C ALA A 137 -24.23 10.00 3.58
N LEU A 138 -24.90 10.39 2.48
CA LEU A 138 -25.01 11.80 2.08
C LEU A 138 -25.86 12.60 3.07
N SER A 139 -26.99 12.04 3.53
CA SER A 139 -27.88 12.66 4.53
C SER A 139 -27.20 12.92 5.88
N LEU A 140 -26.23 12.07 6.24
CA LEU A 140 -25.44 12.19 7.47
C LEU A 140 -24.25 13.15 7.36
N THR A 141 -23.98 13.75 6.20
CA THR A 141 -22.80 14.63 5.99
C THR A 141 -22.64 15.70 7.06
N ASP A 142 -23.74 16.35 7.44
CA ASP A 142 -23.74 17.37 8.50
C ASP A 142 -23.39 16.77 9.87
N THR A 143 -23.99 15.63 10.24
CA THR A 143 -23.69 14.90 11.47
C THR A 143 -22.22 14.50 11.53
N PHE A 144 -21.69 13.90 10.46
CA PHE A 144 -20.30 13.48 10.36
C PHE A 144 -19.32 14.65 10.51
N ALA A 145 -19.57 15.74 9.78
CA ALA A 145 -18.69 16.89 9.82
C ALA A 145 -18.74 17.60 11.19
N HIS A 146 -19.92 17.82 11.74
CA HIS A 146 -20.11 18.52 13.01
C HIS A 146 -19.57 17.70 14.20
N VAL A 147 -19.71 16.37 14.18
CA VAL A 147 -19.29 15.52 15.30
C VAL A 147 -17.84 15.09 15.16
N ALA A 148 -17.44 14.51 14.02
CA ALA A 148 -16.12 13.92 13.85
C ALA A 148 -15.09 14.92 13.30
N VAL A 149 -15.37 15.55 12.14
CA VAL A 149 -14.40 16.45 11.47
C VAL A 149 -14.02 17.62 12.36
N GLU A 150 -14.99 18.27 13.01
CA GLU A 150 -14.72 19.36 13.94
C GLU A 150 -13.94 18.91 15.18
N THR A 151 -14.24 17.74 15.76
CA THR A 151 -13.53 17.20 16.93
C THR A 151 -12.06 16.97 16.62
N PHE A 152 -11.75 16.29 15.52
CA PHE A 152 -10.37 16.00 15.14
C PHE A 152 -9.61 17.25 14.67
N SER A 153 -10.29 18.19 14.01
CA SER A 153 -9.74 19.50 13.67
C SER A 153 -9.39 20.32 14.92
N GLU A 154 -10.29 20.37 15.90
CA GLU A 154 -10.06 21.03 17.18
C GLU A 154 -8.87 20.41 17.91
N MET A 155 -8.80 19.07 17.93
CA MET A 155 -7.71 18.33 18.56
C MET A 155 -6.36 18.66 17.93
N ALA A 156 -6.26 18.63 16.60
CA ALA A 156 -5.04 18.97 15.87
C ALA A 156 -4.57 20.40 16.18
N ARG A 157 -5.51 21.35 16.26
CA ARG A 157 -5.25 22.76 16.60
C ARG A 157 -4.83 22.94 18.06
N ARG A 158 -5.50 22.28 19.00
CA ARG A 158 -5.25 22.40 20.45
C ARG A 158 -3.88 21.85 20.84
N TYR A 159 -3.49 20.72 20.25
CA TYR A 159 -2.23 20.05 20.58
C TYR A 159 -1.10 20.36 19.58
N HIS A 160 -1.37 21.17 18.54
CA HIS A 160 -0.40 21.53 17.50
C HIS A 160 0.26 20.32 16.84
N VAL A 161 -0.54 19.33 16.47
CA VAL A 161 -0.08 18.07 15.87
C VAL A 161 -0.56 17.94 14.42
N TRP A 162 0.19 17.20 13.62
CA TRP A 162 -0.39 16.60 12.41
C TRP A 162 -1.26 15.43 12.86
N LEU A 163 -2.48 15.37 12.36
CA LEU A 163 -3.45 14.37 12.79
C LEU A 163 -4.11 13.73 11.57
N GLU A 164 -4.17 12.41 11.56
CA GLU A 164 -5.01 11.64 10.65
C GLU A 164 -6.20 11.05 11.43
N ALA A 165 -7.38 10.99 10.82
CA ALA A 165 -8.52 10.23 11.34
C ALA A 165 -9.43 9.68 10.23
N GLY A 166 -9.87 8.42 10.39
CA GLY A 166 -10.77 7.70 9.48
C GLY A 166 -12.24 8.12 9.59
N ILE A 167 -12.94 8.16 8.44
CA ILE A 167 -14.37 8.47 8.36
C ILE A 167 -15.02 7.98 7.05
N ASP A 168 -16.28 7.52 7.17
CA ASP A 168 -17.14 7.18 6.04
C ASP A 168 -18.18 8.27 5.81
N MET A 169 -17.96 9.12 4.80
CA MET A 169 -18.88 10.21 4.51
C MET A 169 -18.81 10.65 3.05
N ALA A 170 -19.63 11.63 2.67
CA ALA A 170 -19.52 12.27 1.37
C ALA A 170 -18.08 12.75 1.10
N GLN A 171 -17.53 12.42 -0.08
CA GLN A 171 -16.15 12.74 -0.45
C GLN A 171 -15.88 14.26 -0.35
N ASP A 172 -16.83 15.07 -0.83
CA ASP A 172 -16.73 16.53 -0.77
C ASP A 172 -17.99 17.18 -0.22
N TRP A 173 -17.78 18.26 0.52
CA TRP A 173 -18.82 19.04 1.17
C TRP A 173 -18.47 20.53 1.13
N LYS A 174 -19.44 21.37 1.48
CA LYS A 174 -19.26 22.80 1.69
C LYS A 174 -20.03 23.26 2.92
N VAL A 175 -19.59 24.35 3.54
CA VAL A 175 -20.32 25.02 4.62
C VAL A 175 -21.40 25.94 4.04
N VAL A 176 -22.63 25.78 4.51
CA VAL A 176 -23.79 26.65 4.25
C VAL A 176 -24.18 27.33 5.56
N CYS A 177 -24.45 28.63 5.55
CA CYS A 177 -24.74 29.40 6.78
C CYS A 177 -25.91 30.38 6.63
N ASN A 178 -26.41 30.89 7.75
CA ASN A 178 -27.49 31.89 7.79
C ASN A 178 -27.01 33.29 7.38
N ASP A 179 -25.83 33.70 7.87
CA ASP A 179 -25.20 34.99 7.59
C ASP A 179 -23.71 34.79 7.25
N ARG A 180 -23.38 34.98 5.97
CA ARG A 180 -22.02 34.75 5.45
C ARG A 180 -21.04 35.82 5.87
N ALA A 181 -21.49 37.07 6.03
CA ALA A 181 -20.63 38.16 6.44
C ALA A 181 -20.21 37.96 7.90
N ALA A 182 -21.18 37.73 8.79
CA ALA A 182 -20.93 37.48 10.20
C ALA A 182 -20.08 36.20 10.40
N PHE A 183 -20.43 35.11 9.72
CA PHE A 183 -19.70 33.85 9.84
C PHE A 183 -18.22 33.98 9.45
N ASN A 184 -17.94 34.64 8.32
CA ASN A 184 -16.58 34.75 7.77
C ASN A 184 -15.75 35.87 8.43
N ALA A 185 -16.39 36.83 9.10
CA ALA A 185 -15.72 37.90 9.84
C ALA A 185 -15.39 37.52 11.30
N ALA A 186 -15.93 36.40 11.80
CA ALA A 186 -15.68 35.95 13.17
C ALA A 186 -14.19 35.77 13.49
N SER A 187 -13.78 36.28 14.66
CA SER A 187 -12.43 36.12 15.20
C SER A 187 -12.51 35.69 16.67
N PRO A 188 -12.12 34.45 17.03
CA PRO A 188 -11.57 33.42 16.15
C PRO A 188 -12.57 32.89 15.10
N PRO A 189 -12.11 32.20 14.04
CA PRO A 189 -13.00 31.57 13.06
C PRO A 189 -14.06 30.69 13.71
N ARG A 190 -15.28 30.67 13.15
CA ARG A 190 -16.41 29.88 13.67
C ARG A 190 -16.09 28.37 13.73
N LEU A 191 -15.38 27.85 12.74
CA LEU A 191 -15.03 26.43 12.64
C LEU A 191 -13.56 26.20 13.01
N PRO A 192 -13.24 25.08 13.69
CA PRO A 192 -11.84 24.74 14.02
C PRO A 192 -11.00 24.49 12.75
N THR A 193 -11.63 24.09 11.64
CA THR A 193 -10.98 23.92 10.33
C THR A 193 -10.61 25.24 9.67
N ALA A 194 -11.12 26.37 10.19
CA ALA A 194 -11.11 27.69 9.57
C ALA A 194 -11.76 27.73 8.17
N GLU A 195 -12.60 26.74 7.84
CA GLU A 195 -13.40 26.75 6.61
C GLU A 195 -14.40 27.92 6.66
N ARG A 196 -14.60 28.55 5.51
CA ARG A 196 -15.49 29.70 5.36
C ARG A 196 -16.86 29.25 4.88
N CYS A 197 -17.89 30.01 5.25
CA CYS A 197 -19.21 29.82 4.67
C CYS A 197 -19.16 30.09 3.15
N ALA A 198 -19.45 29.04 2.38
CA ALA A 198 -19.43 29.04 0.92
C ALA A 198 -20.74 29.59 0.35
N GLU A 199 -21.86 29.34 1.02
CA GLU A 199 -23.21 29.75 0.59
C GLU A 199 -24.03 30.28 1.77
N GLN A 200 -24.67 31.43 1.59
CA GLN A 200 -25.66 31.94 2.55
C GLN A 200 -27.05 31.42 2.15
N ASN A 201 -27.63 30.52 2.96
CA ASN A 201 -28.93 29.94 2.67
C ASN A 201 -29.61 29.42 3.96
N PRO A 202 -30.35 30.28 4.69
CA PRO A 202 -31.00 29.89 5.94
C PRO A 202 -32.01 28.75 5.80
N ALA A 203 -32.71 28.67 4.67
CA ALA A 203 -33.65 27.58 4.40
C ALA A 203 -32.92 26.24 4.32
N ARG A 204 -31.73 26.21 3.70
CA ARG A 204 -30.92 24.99 3.61
C ARG A 204 -30.27 24.62 4.95
N VAL A 205 -29.85 25.60 5.75
CA VAL A 205 -29.42 25.35 7.15
C VAL A 205 -30.52 24.65 7.93
N LYS A 206 -31.76 25.17 7.88
CA LYS A 206 -32.92 24.54 8.52
C LYS A 206 -33.23 23.15 7.93
N GLN A 207 -33.02 22.96 6.63
CA GLN A 207 -33.36 21.71 5.94
C GLN A 207 -32.39 20.56 6.24
N LEU A 208 -31.10 20.85 6.32
CA LEU A 208 -30.07 19.84 6.48
C LEU A 208 -29.62 19.68 7.94
N GLY A 209 -29.80 20.71 8.76
CA GLY A 209 -29.38 20.74 10.15
C GLY A 209 -30.11 19.73 11.02
N ASP A 210 -29.58 19.53 12.22
CA ASP A 210 -30.22 18.70 13.23
C ASP A 210 -31.43 19.45 13.82
N PRO A 211 -32.66 18.91 13.73
CA PRO A 211 -33.84 19.56 14.30
C PRO A 211 -33.78 19.70 15.83
N PHE A 212 -32.92 18.92 16.50
CA PHE A 212 -32.69 18.99 17.95
C PHE A 212 -31.60 19.99 18.34
N ASP A 213 -30.97 20.65 17.37
CA ASP A 213 -30.06 21.79 17.56
C ASP A 213 -30.51 22.98 16.70
N PRO A 214 -31.68 23.57 16.98
CA PRO A 214 -32.24 24.64 16.15
C PRO A 214 -31.47 25.96 16.23
N THR A 215 -30.52 26.06 17.17
CA THR A 215 -29.74 27.28 17.41
C THR A 215 -28.53 27.41 16.49
N ARG A 216 -28.09 26.30 15.87
CA ARG A 216 -26.95 26.30 14.96
C ARG A 216 -27.31 26.97 13.64
N ASP A 217 -26.47 27.92 13.24
CA ASP A 217 -26.69 28.82 12.11
C ASP A 217 -25.90 28.40 10.85
N TYR A 218 -25.37 27.18 10.82
CA TYR A 218 -24.64 26.61 9.70
C TYR A 218 -24.79 25.09 9.60
N VAL A 219 -24.55 24.54 8.41
CA VAL A 219 -24.56 23.09 8.13
C VAL A 219 -23.49 22.72 7.09
N TYR A 220 -23.14 21.44 7.04
CA TYR A 220 -22.32 20.89 5.97
C TYR A 220 -23.20 20.18 4.93
N GLU A 221 -23.06 20.59 3.66
CA GLU A 221 -23.81 20.03 2.54
C GLU A 221 -22.89 19.20 1.64
N ALA A 222 -23.25 17.95 1.33
CA ALA A 222 -22.54 17.13 0.36
C ALA A 222 -22.63 17.74 -1.05
N THR A 223 -21.47 17.83 -1.71
CA THR A 223 -21.33 18.44 -3.04
C THR A 223 -21.08 17.42 -4.16
N THR A 224 -20.95 16.14 -3.81
CA THR A 224 -20.86 15.03 -4.76
C THR A 224 -21.88 13.94 -4.38
N PRO A 225 -22.23 13.05 -5.33
CA PRO A 225 -23.03 11.85 -5.04
C PRO A 225 -22.20 10.70 -4.42
N LYS A 226 -20.92 10.91 -4.13
CA LYS A 226 -19.97 9.87 -3.72
C LYS A 226 -19.77 9.90 -2.21
N ALA A 227 -20.00 8.77 -1.54
CA ALA A 227 -19.60 8.54 -0.16
C ALA A 227 -18.47 7.50 -0.13
N SER A 228 -17.48 7.69 0.74
CA SER A 228 -16.28 6.84 0.78
C SER A 228 -15.70 6.73 2.17
N ASN A 229 -14.95 5.66 2.39
CA ASN A 229 -14.01 5.52 3.49
C ASN A 229 -12.78 6.39 3.22
N MET A 230 -12.46 7.29 4.14
CA MET A 230 -11.39 8.27 3.99
C MET A 230 -10.54 8.45 5.25
N ALA A 231 -9.23 8.51 5.06
CA ALA A 231 -8.31 9.08 6.05
C ALA A 231 -8.20 10.61 5.85
N LEU A 232 -8.75 11.38 6.79
CA LEU A 232 -8.69 12.84 6.79
C LEU A 232 -7.43 13.33 7.50
N VAL A 233 -6.64 14.19 6.83
CA VAL A 233 -5.38 14.70 7.41
C VAL A 233 -5.48 16.18 7.74
N PHE A 234 -5.29 16.53 9.00
CA PHE A 234 -5.29 17.88 9.54
C PHE A 234 -3.87 18.39 9.83
N ASP A 235 -3.63 19.67 9.56
CA ASP A 235 -2.40 20.34 9.99
C ASP A 235 -2.47 20.84 11.44
N PRO A 236 -1.33 21.24 12.06
CA PRO A 236 -1.29 21.77 13.43
C PRO A 236 -2.13 23.03 13.72
N ARG A 237 -2.79 23.61 12.71
CA ARG A 237 -3.75 24.71 12.88
C ARG A 237 -5.20 24.22 12.82
N GLY A 238 -5.43 22.92 12.71
CA GLY A 238 -6.74 22.29 12.56
C GLY A 238 -7.24 22.24 11.12
N ARG A 239 -6.48 22.71 10.12
CA ARG A 239 -6.99 22.79 8.75
C ARG A 239 -6.92 21.42 8.07
N LEU A 240 -8.00 21.00 7.43
CA LEU A 240 -8.02 19.81 6.58
C LEU A 240 -7.09 20.04 5.36
N ARG A 241 -6.11 19.15 5.19
CA ARG A 241 -5.07 19.25 4.15
C ARG A 241 -5.20 18.20 3.07
N SER A 242 -5.74 17.04 3.42
CA SER A 242 -5.89 15.92 2.51
C SER A 242 -7.07 15.06 2.90
N LYS A 243 -7.68 14.42 1.90
CA LYS A 243 -8.64 13.33 2.03
C LYS A 243 -8.04 12.17 1.24
N GLN A 244 -7.66 11.11 1.91
CA GLN A 244 -7.08 9.93 1.28
C GLN A 244 -8.20 8.90 1.24
N ILE A 245 -8.62 8.52 0.03
CA ILE A 245 -9.81 7.69 -0.19
C ILE A 245 -9.34 6.26 -0.36
N LYS A 246 -9.90 5.33 0.41
CA LYS A 246 -9.58 3.90 0.32
C LYS A 246 -9.82 3.35 -1.08
N GLU A 247 -8.84 2.69 -1.68
CA GLU A 247 -8.93 2.20 -3.06
C GLU A 247 -9.61 0.83 -3.18
N TYR A 248 -9.31 -0.09 -2.27
CA TYR A 248 -9.89 -1.44 -2.26
C TYR A 248 -10.85 -1.61 -1.09
N LEU A 249 -12.13 -1.81 -1.41
CA LEU A 249 -13.20 -1.96 -0.43
C LEU A 249 -13.32 -3.40 0.07
N THR A 250 -13.67 -3.54 1.35
CA THR A 250 -14.08 -4.80 1.99
C THR A 250 -15.50 -5.19 1.58
N PRO A 251 -15.98 -6.43 1.83
CA PRO A 251 -17.36 -6.80 1.50
C PRO A 251 -18.40 -5.94 2.22
N THR A 252 -18.10 -5.47 3.44
CA THR A 252 -18.94 -4.56 4.23
C THR A 252 -19.09 -3.18 3.58
N GLU A 253 -18.13 -2.78 2.77
CA GLU A 253 -18.11 -1.46 2.12
C GLU A 253 -18.75 -1.46 0.72
N LEU A 254 -18.96 -2.63 0.13
CA LEU A 254 -19.50 -2.80 -1.22
C LEU A 254 -21.04 -2.60 -1.28
N PRO A 255 -21.62 -2.46 -2.49
CA PRO A 255 -23.07 -2.36 -2.66
C PRO A 255 -23.81 -3.54 -2.01
N GLY A 256 -24.90 -3.25 -1.31
CA GLY A 256 -25.64 -4.21 -0.47
C GLY A 256 -25.41 -4.00 1.03
N GLN A 257 -24.27 -3.39 1.41
CA GLN A 257 -23.99 -2.93 2.77
C GLN A 257 -23.76 -1.41 2.78
N LEU A 258 -22.55 -0.90 3.10
CA LEU A 258 -22.30 0.56 3.18
C LEU A 258 -22.36 1.27 1.81
N ASP A 259 -22.23 0.54 0.70
CA ASP A 259 -22.31 1.06 -0.68
C ASP A 259 -21.39 2.27 -0.94
N LEU A 260 -20.12 2.14 -0.53
CA LEU A 260 -19.10 3.16 -0.69
C LEU A 260 -18.52 3.17 -2.11
N VAL A 261 -17.96 4.33 -2.47
CA VAL A 261 -17.24 4.55 -3.72
C VAL A 261 -15.74 4.48 -3.42
N PRO A 262 -14.97 3.57 -4.03
CA PRO A 262 -13.53 3.52 -3.83
C PRO A 262 -12.81 4.73 -4.43
N GLY A 263 -11.60 4.96 -3.93
CA GLY A 263 -10.59 5.78 -4.57
C GLY A 263 -10.09 5.16 -5.88
N THR A 264 -9.15 5.84 -6.53
CA THR A 264 -8.53 5.33 -7.75
C THR A 264 -7.01 5.28 -7.58
N VAL A 265 -6.41 4.14 -7.90
CA VAL A 265 -4.96 3.89 -7.74
C VAL A 265 -4.11 4.81 -8.64
N ASP A 266 -4.68 5.22 -9.78
CA ASP A 266 -4.04 6.08 -10.78
C ASP A 266 -3.92 7.55 -10.35
N ARG A 267 -5.02 8.12 -9.87
CA ARG A 267 -5.22 9.57 -9.63
C ARG A 267 -5.47 9.94 -8.18
N GLY A 268 -6.12 9.07 -7.41
CA GLY A 268 -6.53 9.35 -6.03
C GLY A 268 -5.39 9.14 -5.03
N LEU A 269 -4.62 8.06 -5.23
CA LEU A 269 -3.53 7.69 -4.35
C LEU A 269 -2.32 8.62 -4.49
N THR A 270 -2.04 9.41 -3.45
CA THR A 270 -1.00 10.45 -3.48
C THR A 270 -0.20 10.49 -2.19
N ALA A 271 1.09 10.83 -2.29
CA ALA A 271 1.91 11.05 -1.10
C ALA A 271 1.72 12.47 -0.53
N LEU A 272 1.41 12.58 0.75
CA LEU A 272 1.29 13.84 1.45
C LEU A 272 2.65 14.29 2.02
N ARG A 273 3.25 15.32 1.42
CA ARG A 273 4.52 15.89 1.89
C ARG A 273 4.28 16.85 3.05
N THR A 274 4.83 16.52 4.22
CA THR A 274 4.67 17.30 5.46
C THR A 274 6.01 17.51 6.18
N PRO A 275 6.07 18.40 7.19
CA PRO A 275 7.21 18.45 8.11
C PRO A 275 7.46 17.16 8.89
N VAL A 276 6.45 16.30 9.05
CA VAL A 276 6.49 15.03 9.79
C VAL A 276 6.76 13.81 8.89
N GLY A 277 7.02 14.01 7.60
CA GLY A 277 7.33 12.93 6.67
C GLY A 277 6.69 13.11 5.29
N THR A 278 7.04 12.22 4.37
CA THR A 278 6.25 11.98 3.16
C THR A 278 5.32 10.82 3.50
N LEU A 279 4.08 11.15 3.83
CA LEU A 279 3.09 10.20 4.32
C LEU A 279 2.41 9.50 3.15
N GLY A 280 2.19 8.20 3.27
CA GLY A 280 1.32 7.41 2.39
C GLY A 280 0.33 6.65 3.25
N PHE A 281 -0.87 6.46 2.74
CA PHE A 281 -2.00 5.92 3.49
C PHE A 281 -2.45 4.63 2.81
N VAL A 282 -2.65 3.60 3.62
CA VAL A 282 -3.18 2.32 3.20
C VAL A 282 -4.24 1.90 4.20
N THR A 283 -5.49 2.29 3.96
CA THR A 283 -6.58 2.01 4.89
C THR A 283 -7.02 0.56 4.72
N SER A 284 -6.81 -0.25 5.76
CA SER A 284 -7.17 -1.67 5.81
C SER A 284 -6.78 -2.49 4.57
N LYS A 285 -7.74 -2.91 3.74
CA LYS A 285 -7.48 -3.78 2.58
C LYS A 285 -6.40 -3.23 1.65
N ASP A 286 -6.24 -1.91 1.52
CA ASP A 286 -5.17 -1.27 0.74
C ASP A 286 -3.75 -1.69 1.17
N ALA A 287 -3.58 -2.07 2.44
CA ALA A 287 -2.27 -2.34 3.06
C ALA A 287 -1.51 -3.52 2.48
N TRP A 288 -2.18 -4.34 1.66
CA TRP A 288 -1.56 -5.46 0.98
C TRP A 288 -1.89 -5.55 -0.52
N MET A 289 -2.39 -4.46 -1.11
CA MET A 289 -2.68 -4.37 -2.55
C MET A 289 -1.40 -4.01 -3.32
N PRO A 290 -0.88 -4.87 -4.21
CA PRO A 290 0.42 -4.67 -4.85
C PRO A 290 0.53 -3.42 -5.74
N ASP A 291 -0.57 -2.99 -6.35
CA ASP A 291 -0.62 -1.79 -7.18
C ASP A 291 -0.59 -0.52 -6.33
N VAL A 292 -1.38 -0.44 -5.25
CA VAL A 292 -1.33 0.62 -4.23
C VAL A 292 0.09 0.78 -3.68
N GLN A 293 0.70 -0.32 -3.22
CA GLN A 293 2.06 -0.30 -2.67
C GLN A 293 3.10 0.18 -3.67
N ALA A 294 3.01 -0.26 -4.93
CA ALA A 294 3.91 0.18 -6.00
C ALA A 294 3.78 1.68 -6.28
N ARG A 295 2.55 2.23 -6.21
CA ARG A 295 2.30 3.67 -6.39
C ARG A 295 2.84 4.51 -5.23
N LEU A 296 2.69 4.04 -3.98
CA LEU A 296 3.25 4.72 -2.81
C LEU A 296 4.78 4.71 -2.82
N ASP A 297 5.39 3.61 -3.25
CA ASP A 297 6.83 3.55 -3.50
C ASP A 297 7.24 4.52 -4.62
N GLU A 298 6.51 4.56 -5.74
CA GLU A 298 6.72 5.54 -6.83
C GLU A 298 6.66 6.99 -6.31
N ALA A 299 5.79 7.27 -5.36
CA ALA A 299 5.62 8.60 -4.75
C ALA A 299 6.67 8.93 -3.67
N HIS A 300 7.62 8.03 -3.40
CA HIS A 300 8.69 8.17 -2.39
C HIS A 300 8.15 8.37 -0.97
N VAL A 301 7.11 7.62 -0.62
CA VAL A 301 6.62 7.53 0.77
C VAL A 301 7.73 7.00 1.67
N ASN A 302 7.89 7.61 2.84
CA ASN A 302 8.87 7.21 3.85
C ASN A 302 8.26 6.91 5.23
N LEU A 303 7.01 7.28 5.45
CA LEU A 303 6.23 6.90 6.63
C LEU A 303 4.86 6.40 6.14
N LEU A 304 4.62 5.10 6.30
CA LEU A 304 3.36 4.47 5.95
C LEU A 304 2.38 4.58 7.12
N VAL A 305 1.15 4.98 6.83
CA VAL A 305 0.05 5.13 7.77
C VAL A 305 -0.99 4.09 7.38
N GLN A 306 -1.29 3.16 8.28
CA GLN A 306 -2.23 2.06 8.04
C GLN A 306 -3.33 2.11 9.12
N PRO A 307 -4.37 2.94 8.96
CA PRO A 307 -5.53 2.91 9.85
C PRO A 307 -6.31 1.61 9.64
N GLU A 308 -6.75 0.98 10.74
CA GLU A 308 -7.35 -0.36 10.68
C GLU A 308 -8.64 -0.54 11.48
N PHE A 309 -9.62 -1.20 10.85
CA PHE A 309 -10.79 -1.76 11.53
C PHE A 309 -11.21 -3.12 10.94
N PHE A 310 -10.60 -4.21 11.43
CA PHE A 310 -10.95 -5.57 11.00
C PHE A 310 -12.11 -6.17 11.80
N VAL A 311 -13.31 -5.89 11.31
CA VAL A 311 -14.55 -6.49 11.82
C VAL A 311 -14.55 -8.01 11.62
N GLY A 312 -14.80 -8.77 12.69
CA GLY A 312 -14.97 -10.22 12.67
C GLY A 312 -13.68 -11.04 12.71
N ASP A 313 -12.52 -10.39 12.74
CA ASP A 313 -11.20 -11.02 12.88
C ASP A 313 -10.71 -10.91 14.34
N THR A 314 -11.24 -11.78 15.20
CA THR A 314 -10.72 -12.00 16.57
C THR A 314 -9.68 -13.11 16.60
N VAL A 315 -8.86 -13.14 17.66
CA VAL A 315 -7.91 -14.23 17.88
C VAL A 315 -8.65 -15.56 18.08
N ASP A 316 -8.61 -16.42 17.07
CA ASP A 316 -9.32 -17.71 16.98
C ASP A 316 -8.41 -18.75 16.31
N ASP A 317 -8.23 -19.92 16.93
CA ASP A 317 -7.40 -21.01 16.42
C ASP A 317 -8.11 -21.85 15.35
N SER A 318 -9.42 -21.68 15.14
CA SER A 318 -10.19 -22.36 14.09
C SER A 318 -10.09 -21.71 12.70
N ARG A 319 -9.56 -20.49 12.62
CA ARG A 319 -9.50 -19.67 11.39
C ARG A 319 -8.06 -19.23 11.06
N MET A 320 -7.91 -18.37 10.05
CA MET A 320 -6.65 -17.63 9.87
C MET A 320 -6.36 -16.85 11.15
N TRP A 321 -5.14 -16.98 11.66
CA TRP A 321 -4.73 -16.23 12.84
C TRP A 321 -4.52 -14.77 12.45
N SER A 322 -5.46 -13.92 12.84
CA SER A 322 -5.56 -12.52 12.48
C SER A 322 -4.21 -11.74 12.53
N PRO A 323 -3.37 -11.85 13.58
CA PRO A 323 -2.04 -11.24 13.63
C PRO A 323 -1.05 -11.63 12.52
N ASP A 324 -1.22 -12.79 11.86
CA ASP A 324 -0.41 -13.17 10.69
C ASP A 324 -0.75 -12.30 9.46
N THR A 325 -2.02 -11.89 9.31
CA THR A 325 -2.46 -10.96 8.25
C THR A 325 -1.76 -9.62 8.40
N MET A 326 -1.61 -9.13 9.64
CA MET A 326 -0.97 -7.83 9.90
C MET A 326 0.51 -7.85 9.51
N LEU A 327 1.20 -8.98 9.71
CA LEU A 327 2.58 -9.13 9.24
C LEU A 327 2.69 -9.24 7.71
N GLY A 328 1.64 -9.71 7.04
CA GLY A 328 1.50 -9.70 5.58
C GLY A 328 1.30 -8.30 4.96
N SER A 329 0.92 -7.32 5.78
CA SER A 329 0.59 -5.95 5.36
C SER A 329 1.79 -4.97 5.48
N GLY A 330 1.60 -3.77 6.01
CA GLY A 330 2.60 -2.70 6.09
C GLY A 330 3.92 -3.08 6.79
N TYR A 331 3.93 -4.07 7.69
CA TYR A 331 5.18 -4.63 8.22
C TYR A 331 6.09 -5.19 7.12
N SER A 332 5.53 -5.99 6.20
CA SER A 332 6.28 -6.57 5.09
C SER A 332 6.73 -5.50 4.09
N ASP A 333 5.97 -4.42 3.92
CA ASP A 333 6.38 -3.29 3.07
C ASP A 333 7.58 -2.54 3.62
N VAL A 334 7.67 -2.33 4.94
CA VAL A 334 8.87 -1.73 5.56
C VAL A 334 10.13 -2.57 5.30
N LEU A 335 10.00 -3.89 5.15
CA LEU A 335 11.10 -4.78 4.78
C LEU A 335 11.39 -4.77 3.27
N ARG A 336 10.35 -4.80 2.44
CA ARG A 336 10.43 -4.96 0.99
C ARG A 336 10.77 -3.67 0.26
N LEU A 337 10.26 -2.53 0.70
CA LEU A 337 10.36 -1.26 -0.02
C LEU A 337 11.51 -0.41 0.51
N PRO A 338 12.39 0.08 -0.37
CA PRO A 338 13.60 0.77 0.06
C PRO A 338 13.32 2.21 0.55
N SER A 339 12.25 2.87 0.09
CA SER A 339 11.90 4.24 0.50
C SER A 339 11.28 4.35 1.90
N LEU A 340 10.61 3.30 2.38
CA LEU A 340 9.94 3.28 3.68
C LEU A 340 10.96 3.24 4.83
N GLU A 341 10.77 4.08 5.83
CA GLU A 341 11.60 4.11 7.05
C GLU A 341 10.86 3.56 8.27
N ALA A 342 9.55 3.76 8.29
CA ALA A 342 8.67 3.32 9.35
C ALA A 342 7.23 3.20 8.89
N MET A 343 6.43 2.57 9.73
CA MET A 343 5.00 2.41 9.58
C MET A 343 4.33 2.55 10.96
N VAL A 344 3.13 3.13 10.97
CA VAL A 344 2.25 3.24 12.13
C VAL A 344 0.89 2.65 11.79
N GLU A 345 0.39 1.80 12.69
CA GLU A 345 -0.89 1.11 12.59
C GLU A 345 -1.70 1.39 13.86
N PRO A 346 -2.73 2.25 13.80
CA PRO A 346 -3.76 2.31 14.82
C PRO A 346 -4.96 1.42 14.47
N SER A 347 -5.40 0.63 15.45
CA SER A 347 -6.55 -0.26 15.30
C SER A 347 -7.76 0.23 16.11
N LEU A 348 -8.96 0.05 15.57
CA LEU A 348 -10.20 0.17 16.32
C LEU A 348 -10.59 -1.22 16.85
N ASN A 349 -10.79 -1.32 18.16
CA ASN A 349 -11.09 -2.59 18.83
C ASN A 349 -12.37 -2.53 19.63
N GLY A 350 -12.82 -3.67 20.15
CA GLY A 350 -14.00 -3.74 21.00
C GLY A 350 -15.20 -4.31 20.27
N ASN A 351 -16.33 -4.29 20.97
CA ASN A 351 -17.59 -4.81 20.48
C ASN A 351 -18.57 -3.67 20.19
N ILE A 352 -19.29 -3.79 19.09
CA ILE A 352 -20.49 -3.02 18.84
C ILE A 352 -21.50 -3.92 18.13
N TYR A 353 -22.70 -4.03 18.70
CA TYR A 353 -23.69 -5.01 18.25
C TYR A 353 -23.11 -6.44 18.22
N ASP A 354 -23.17 -7.09 17.05
CA ASP A 354 -22.63 -8.42 16.74
C ASP A 354 -21.19 -8.40 16.22
N PHE A 355 -20.58 -7.22 16.07
CA PHE A 355 -19.19 -7.09 15.64
C PHE A 355 -18.19 -7.07 16.78
N SER A 356 -17.01 -7.60 16.48
CA SER A 356 -15.85 -7.58 17.35
C SER A 356 -14.58 -7.36 16.52
N ALA A 357 -13.64 -6.58 17.05
CA ALA A 357 -12.32 -6.36 16.48
C ALA A 357 -11.26 -6.38 17.59
N ASP A 358 -10.16 -7.09 17.36
CA ASP A 358 -9.16 -7.42 18.39
C ASP A 358 -7.70 -7.30 17.88
N GLN A 359 -7.45 -6.35 16.98
CA GLN A 359 -6.11 -6.12 16.45
C GLN A 359 -5.24 -5.37 17.47
N GLN A 360 -3.91 -5.42 17.32
CA GLN A 360 -3.01 -4.66 18.17
C GLN A 360 -2.36 -3.54 17.38
N SER A 361 -2.65 -2.29 17.78
CA SER A 361 -1.94 -1.12 17.26
C SER A 361 -0.44 -1.32 17.41
N HIS A 362 0.34 -0.92 16.42
CA HIS A 362 1.79 -1.11 16.43
C HIS A 362 2.57 -0.09 15.59
N LEU A 363 3.87 0.01 15.87
CA LEU A 363 4.82 0.79 15.09
C LEU A 363 5.96 -0.10 14.62
N VAL A 364 6.26 -0.01 13.32
CA VAL A 364 7.37 -0.72 12.67
C VAL A 364 8.44 0.29 12.29
N LEU A 365 9.70 -0.04 12.57
CA LEU A 365 10.89 0.67 12.11
C LEU A 365 11.67 -0.23 11.17
N LYS A 366 12.21 0.33 10.08
CA LYS A 366 13.08 -0.42 9.17
C LYS A 366 14.25 -1.04 9.96
N PRO A 367 14.38 -2.37 10.01
CA PRO A 367 15.43 -3.01 10.78
C PRO A 367 16.79 -2.80 10.11
N ARG A 368 17.77 -2.35 10.89
CA ARG A 368 19.15 -2.04 10.44
C ARG A 368 20.19 -2.92 11.12
N GLY A 369 19.94 -4.22 11.15
CA GLY A 369 20.81 -5.23 11.74
C GLY A 369 20.36 -5.73 13.11
N ARG A 370 21.22 -6.50 13.78
CA ARG A 370 20.84 -7.31 14.96
C ARG A 370 20.38 -6.51 16.19
N SER A 371 20.83 -5.26 16.33
CA SER A 371 20.44 -4.37 17.42
C SER A 371 19.12 -3.65 17.18
N SER A 372 18.45 -3.90 16.04
CA SER A 372 17.13 -3.32 15.78
C SER A 372 16.14 -3.77 16.85
N PRO A 373 15.16 -2.91 17.21
CA PRO A 373 14.06 -3.31 18.06
C PRO A 373 13.37 -4.58 17.55
N ARG A 374 12.84 -5.36 18.48
CA ARG A 374 12.11 -6.59 18.22
C ARG A 374 10.90 -6.63 19.14
N GLY A 375 9.82 -7.20 18.63
CA GLY A 375 8.59 -7.44 19.35
C GLY A 375 7.74 -8.45 18.58
N HIS A 376 6.58 -8.79 19.10
CA HIS A 376 5.62 -9.67 18.44
C HIS A 376 4.21 -9.19 18.69
N LEU A 377 3.32 -9.49 17.74
CA LEU A 377 1.88 -9.49 17.96
C LEU A 377 1.49 -10.79 18.70
N VAL A 378 0.28 -10.83 19.26
CA VAL A 378 -0.25 -11.99 19.98
C VAL A 378 -0.20 -13.26 19.13
N GLY A 379 0.31 -14.34 19.72
CA GLY A 379 0.49 -15.63 19.06
C GLY A 379 1.58 -15.66 17.97
N GLN A 380 2.42 -14.63 17.87
CA GLN A 380 3.54 -14.54 16.91
C GLN A 380 4.91 -14.77 17.56
N PRO A 381 5.92 -15.20 16.80
CA PRO A 381 7.32 -15.10 17.20
C PRO A 381 7.85 -13.66 17.06
N ASP A 382 8.96 -13.34 17.75
CA ASP A 382 9.63 -12.03 17.66
C ASP A 382 10.04 -11.66 16.23
N ARG A 383 9.68 -10.43 15.83
CA ARG A 383 9.93 -9.83 14.52
C ARG A 383 10.89 -8.65 14.63
N PRO A 384 11.97 -8.60 13.83
CA PRO A 384 12.82 -7.41 13.73
C PRO A 384 12.03 -6.21 13.19
N GLY A 385 12.26 -5.04 13.77
CA GLY A 385 11.63 -3.80 13.31
C GLY A 385 10.26 -3.55 13.93
N LEU A 386 9.54 -4.57 14.41
CA LEU A 386 8.32 -4.39 15.20
C LEU A 386 8.70 -3.78 16.55
N ALA A 387 8.61 -2.45 16.63
CA ALA A 387 9.35 -1.67 17.62
C ALA A 387 8.51 -1.38 18.86
N SER A 388 7.21 -1.17 18.67
CA SER A 388 6.23 -0.94 19.74
C SER A 388 4.92 -1.64 19.34
N VAL A 389 4.29 -2.33 20.28
CA VAL A 389 3.03 -3.07 20.08
C VAL A 389 2.14 -2.83 21.29
N MET A 390 0.85 -2.63 21.07
CA MET A 390 -0.12 -2.46 22.16
C MET A 390 -0.22 -3.77 22.91
N PRO A 391 -0.23 -3.79 24.26
CA PRO A 391 -0.49 -5.03 24.98
C PRO A 391 -1.79 -5.67 24.51
N TRP A 392 -1.81 -7.00 24.41
CA TRP A 392 -3.06 -7.74 24.24
C TRP A 392 -3.70 -8.00 25.60
N VAL A 393 -4.97 -8.40 25.59
CA VAL A 393 -5.80 -8.51 26.80
C VAL A 393 -5.22 -9.45 27.87
N VAL A 394 -4.52 -10.49 27.44
CA VAL A 394 -3.73 -11.36 28.31
C VAL A 394 -2.27 -11.34 27.86
N ARG A 395 -1.35 -11.56 28.81
CA ARG A 395 0.07 -11.69 28.48
C ARG A 395 0.30 -12.91 27.61
N ASP A 396 1.16 -12.75 26.63
CA ASP A 396 1.58 -13.81 25.72
C ASP A 396 3.08 -14.11 25.84
N PRO A 397 3.53 -14.71 26.96
CA PRO A 397 4.93 -15.11 27.08
C PRO A 397 5.22 -16.30 26.15
N ILE A 398 6.33 -16.22 25.41
CA ILE A 398 6.87 -17.36 24.66
C ILE A 398 7.48 -18.35 25.67
N ARG A 399 6.79 -19.45 25.96
CA ARG A 399 7.22 -20.46 26.95
C ARG A 399 8.14 -21.51 26.32
N PRO A 400 9.31 -21.81 26.92
CA PRO A 400 10.18 -22.89 26.42
C PRO A 400 9.44 -24.23 26.40
N GLY A 401 9.48 -24.92 25.25
CA GLY A 401 8.86 -26.23 25.08
C GLY A 401 7.34 -26.23 24.87
N GLU A 402 6.65 -25.10 24.96
CA GLU A 402 5.21 -24.99 24.63
C GLU A 402 5.02 -25.13 23.11
N PRO A 403 4.27 -26.15 22.62
CA PRO A 403 3.98 -26.27 21.21
C PRO A 403 3.19 -25.06 20.69
N PHE A 404 3.46 -24.67 19.45
CA PHE A 404 2.80 -23.52 18.83
C PHE A 404 1.25 -23.61 18.83
N PRO A 405 0.62 -24.75 18.49
CA PRO A 405 -0.84 -24.89 18.62
C PRO A 405 -1.33 -24.70 20.06
N ALA A 406 -0.60 -25.19 21.07
CA ALA A 406 -1.01 -25.06 22.48
C ALA A 406 -0.97 -23.60 22.95
N ARG A 407 0.04 -22.83 22.51
CA ARG A 407 0.09 -21.38 22.75
C ARG A 407 -1.12 -20.68 22.11
N ARG A 408 -1.43 -20.96 20.85
CA ARG A 408 -2.57 -20.35 20.14
C ARG A 408 -3.91 -20.73 20.75
N HIS A 409 -4.11 -21.99 21.10
CA HIS A 409 -5.31 -22.45 21.80
C HIS A 409 -5.54 -21.75 23.14
N ARG A 410 -4.48 -21.59 23.95
CA ARG A 410 -4.56 -20.84 25.21
C ARG A 410 -4.99 -19.39 25.00
N LEU A 411 -4.55 -18.77 23.91
CA LEU A 411 -4.92 -17.39 23.56
C LEU A 411 -6.33 -17.34 22.97
N SER A 412 -6.74 -18.31 22.14
CA SER A 412 -8.10 -18.34 21.57
C SER A 412 -9.18 -18.48 22.63
N ILE A 413 -8.92 -19.13 23.77
CA ILE A 413 -9.85 -19.13 24.92
C ILE A 413 -10.11 -17.69 25.40
N ALA A 414 -9.08 -16.86 25.50
CA ALA A 414 -9.25 -15.46 25.84
C ALA A 414 -9.96 -14.68 24.72
N GLY A 415 -9.62 -14.93 23.46
CA GLY A 415 -10.28 -14.32 22.29
C GLY A 415 -11.79 -14.60 22.24
N HIS A 416 -12.22 -15.85 22.47
CA HIS A 416 -13.64 -16.21 22.53
C HIS A 416 -14.38 -15.52 23.67
N ALA A 417 -13.72 -15.29 24.81
CA ALA A 417 -14.32 -14.57 25.93
C ALA A 417 -14.59 -13.10 25.59
N LEU A 418 -13.87 -12.51 24.63
CA LEU A 418 -14.05 -11.12 24.22
C LEU A 418 -15.30 -10.89 23.37
N LEU A 419 -15.81 -11.92 22.68
CA LEU A 419 -16.89 -11.81 21.70
C LEU A 419 -18.23 -11.37 22.33
N PRO A 420 -19.09 -10.68 21.57
CA PRO A 420 -20.47 -10.42 21.99
C PRO A 420 -21.21 -11.72 22.30
N GLY A 421 -21.89 -11.79 23.44
CA GLY A 421 -22.65 -12.97 23.87
C GLY A 421 -21.78 -14.11 24.41
N SER A 422 -20.52 -13.87 24.77
CA SER A 422 -19.63 -14.92 25.30
C SER A 422 -20.07 -15.45 26.67
N GLY A 423 -20.88 -14.68 27.39
CA GLY A 423 -21.34 -14.99 28.75
C GLY A 423 -20.27 -14.75 29.84
N VAL A 424 -19.08 -14.26 29.47
CA VAL A 424 -18.00 -13.95 30.42
C VAL A 424 -18.01 -12.46 30.73
N MET A 425 -18.72 -12.05 31.78
CA MET A 425 -18.83 -10.62 32.12
C MET A 425 -17.53 -10.04 32.67
N CYS A 426 -17.21 -8.80 32.28
CA CYS A 426 -16.05 -8.11 32.84
C CYS A 426 -16.28 -7.73 34.31
N PRO A 427 -15.40 -8.15 35.24
CA PRO A 427 -15.52 -7.78 36.66
C PRO A 427 -15.38 -6.27 36.88
N ASP A 428 -14.62 -5.60 36.03
CA ASP A 428 -14.32 -4.17 36.10
C ASP A 428 -14.09 -3.64 34.67
N PRO A 429 -15.06 -2.92 34.06
CA PRO A 429 -14.92 -2.43 32.68
C PRO A 429 -13.80 -1.40 32.51
N SER A 430 -13.26 -0.85 33.61
CA SER A 430 -12.11 0.07 33.62
C SER A 430 -10.77 -0.64 33.45
N LYS A 431 -10.76 -1.98 33.38
CA LYS A 431 -9.55 -2.77 33.15
C LYS A 431 -9.77 -3.70 31.97
N PRO A 432 -8.75 -3.89 31.11
CA PRO A 432 -8.81 -4.93 30.10
C PRO A 432 -8.77 -6.31 30.77
N GLY A 433 -9.45 -7.29 30.18
CA GLY A 433 -9.49 -8.67 30.68
C GLY A 433 -10.19 -9.63 29.71
N PRO A 434 -9.95 -10.95 29.83
CA PRO A 434 -10.55 -11.96 28.95
C PRO A 434 -12.04 -12.15 29.28
N CYS A 435 -12.83 -11.16 28.91
CA CYS A 435 -14.26 -11.02 29.19
C CYS A 435 -14.91 -10.22 28.07
N GLU A 436 -16.24 -10.27 27.97
CA GLU A 436 -17.01 -9.65 26.90
C GLU A 436 -16.72 -8.14 26.82
N ASN A 437 -16.27 -7.69 25.65
CA ASN A 437 -15.81 -6.32 25.40
C ASN A 437 -14.65 -5.84 26.33
N GLY A 438 -13.85 -6.78 26.84
CA GLY A 438 -12.67 -6.55 27.68
C GLY A 438 -11.40 -6.16 26.94
N HIS A 439 -11.50 -5.82 25.64
CA HIS A 439 -10.42 -5.37 24.78
C HIS A 439 -9.61 -4.21 25.38
N VAL A 440 -8.37 -4.04 24.92
CA VAL A 440 -7.44 -2.99 25.36
C VAL A 440 -7.71 -1.69 24.59
N GLU A 441 -7.72 -0.56 25.29
CA GLU A 441 -7.60 0.77 24.69
C GLU A 441 -6.37 1.52 25.19
N GLY A 442 -5.88 2.47 24.39
CA GLY A 442 -4.79 3.36 24.79
C GLY A 442 -4.07 4.04 23.65
N VAL A 443 -2.87 4.54 23.94
CA VAL A 443 -2.02 5.23 22.97
C VAL A 443 -0.62 4.63 23.01
N LEU A 444 -0.06 4.31 21.85
CA LEU A 444 1.36 3.99 21.69
C LEU A 444 2.09 5.15 21.06
N TRP A 445 3.38 5.29 21.36
CA TRP A 445 4.21 6.28 20.70
C TRP A 445 5.65 5.86 20.54
N ARG A 446 6.32 6.47 19.56
CA ARG A 446 7.76 6.33 19.36
C ARG A 446 8.38 7.52 18.63
N ASP A 447 9.65 7.77 18.90
CA ASP A 447 10.47 8.62 18.03
C ASP A 447 10.92 7.84 16.79
N VAL A 448 10.58 8.37 15.62
CA VAL A 448 10.94 7.85 14.30
C VAL A 448 11.96 8.78 13.65
N GLN A 449 13.00 8.21 13.03
CA GLN A 449 13.96 8.96 12.24
C GLN A 449 13.56 8.91 10.76
N LEU A 450 13.11 10.03 10.21
CA LEU A 450 12.73 10.14 8.81
C LEU A 450 13.77 10.92 8.00
N ASN A 451 13.87 10.57 6.71
CA ASN A 451 14.93 11.06 5.82
C ASN A 451 16.33 10.96 6.46
N PRO A 452 16.69 9.83 7.09
CA PRO A 452 18.06 9.70 7.58
C PRO A 452 18.96 9.90 6.38
N ARG A 453 19.76 10.97 6.34
CA ARG A 453 20.84 11.04 5.35
C ARG A 453 21.88 10.03 5.83
N PRO A 454 22.04 8.84 5.23
CA PRO A 454 23.25 8.08 5.51
C PRO A 454 24.40 9.01 5.13
N ARG A 455 25.22 9.41 6.11
CA ARG A 455 26.46 10.14 5.82
C ARG A 455 27.15 9.30 4.75
N ARG A 456 27.43 9.87 3.57
CA ARG A 456 28.18 9.20 2.49
C ARG A 456 29.52 8.74 3.02
N ARG A 457 29.53 7.56 3.61
CA ARG A 457 30.70 6.93 4.19
C ARG A 457 30.89 5.71 3.33
N ARG A 458 31.90 5.78 2.46
CA ARG A 458 32.33 4.62 1.70
C ARG A 458 32.56 3.48 2.68
N HIS A 459 31.83 2.40 2.48
CA HIS A 459 31.91 1.14 3.18
C HIS A 459 33.31 0.59 2.97
N ARG A 460 34.10 0.63 4.04
CA ARG A 460 35.43 0.02 4.13
C ARG A 460 35.41 -1.31 4.89
N GLY A 461 34.21 -1.81 5.20
CA GLY A 461 34.02 -3.03 5.97
C GLY A 461 34.41 -4.30 5.22
N LYS A 462 34.42 -5.42 5.95
CA LYS A 462 34.73 -6.74 5.39
C LYS A 462 33.70 -7.11 4.31
N LEU A 463 34.18 -7.55 3.15
CA LEU A 463 33.35 -8.13 2.10
C LEU A 463 33.18 -9.64 2.32
N VAL A 464 32.06 -10.19 1.88
CA VAL A 464 31.84 -11.64 1.90
C VAL A 464 32.64 -12.28 0.76
N ARG A 465 33.71 -13.02 1.10
CA ARG A 465 34.68 -13.55 0.11
C ARG A 465 34.17 -14.76 -0.70
N ALA A 466 33.13 -15.45 -0.24
CA ALA A 466 32.68 -16.77 -0.73
C ALA A 466 31.45 -16.77 -1.68
N ALA A 467 31.09 -15.62 -2.27
CA ALA A 467 30.00 -15.55 -3.24
C ALA A 467 30.44 -16.05 -4.64
N PRO A 468 29.58 -16.75 -5.41
CA PRO A 468 29.86 -17.09 -6.81
C PRO A 468 30.02 -15.86 -7.70
N PHE A 469 29.61 -14.68 -7.23
CA PHE A 469 29.79 -13.38 -7.87
C PHE A 469 31.10 -12.69 -7.45
N GLY A 470 31.64 -11.91 -8.38
CA GLY A 470 32.71 -10.96 -8.14
C GLY A 470 32.25 -9.81 -7.22
N ARG A 471 33.19 -8.93 -6.90
CA ARG A 471 32.91 -7.74 -6.08
C ARG A 471 31.82 -6.88 -6.72
N SER A 472 30.83 -6.48 -5.93
CA SER A 472 29.75 -5.61 -6.39
C SER A 472 30.30 -4.20 -6.61
N ARG A 473 29.91 -3.54 -7.71
CA ARG A 473 30.37 -2.19 -8.06
C ARG A 473 29.19 -1.26 -8.30
N PRO A 474 29.24 0.01 -7.82
CA PRO A 474 28.21 0.98 -8.13
C PRO A 474 28.18 1.24 -9.63
N VAL A 475 26.99 1.22 -10.21
CA VAL A 475 26.76 1.49 -11.64
C VAL A 475 27.02 2.97 -11.94
N HIS A 476 26.51 3.85 -11.10
CA HIS A 476 26.78 5.28 -11.14
C HIS A 476 26.93 5.84 -9.74
N ARG A 477 28.02 6.56 -9.47
CA ARG A 477 28.19 7.27 -8.19
C ARG A 477 27.51 8.63 -8.27
N SER A 478 26.46 8.82 -7.50
CA SER A 478 25.69 10.06 -7.43
C SER A 478 25.30 10.39 -6.02
N THR A 479 25.03 11.68 -5.73
CA THR A 479 24.47 12.25 -4.48
C THR A 479 23.00 11.98 -4.24
N HIS A 480 22.31 11.50 -5.26
CA HIS A 480 20.86 11.37 -5.32
C HIS A 480 20.43 9.92 -5.12
N ASP A 481 19.18 9.72 -4.70
CA ASP A 481 18.56 8.39 -4.64
C ASP A 481 18.43 7.81 -6.04
N GLN A 482 18.76 6.53 -6.17
CA GLN A 482 18.67 5.77 -7.41
C GLN A 482 17.92 4.46 -7.19
N ARG A 483 17.01 4.10 -8.10
CA ARG A 483 16.01 3.04 -7.89
C ARG A 483 15.66 2.31 -9.19
N ASN A 484 14.89 1.23 -9.08
CA ASN A 484 14.20 0.53 -10.18
C ASN A 484 15.13 0.25 -11.37
N ALA A 485 16.21 -0.48 -11.10
CA ALA A 485 17.15 -0.85 -12.14
C ALA A 485 16.53 -1.89 -13.08
N ALA A 486 16.79 -1.78 -14.38
CA ALA A 486 16.50 -2.80 -15.38
C ALA A 486 17.74 -3.10 -16.20
N ILE A 487 18.08 -4.37 -16.39
CA ILE A 487 19.35 -4.80 -17.01
C ILE A 487 19.11 -5.79 -18.15
N ALA A 488 19.86 -5.65 -19.23
CA ALA A 488 19.84 -6.58 -20.35
C ALA A 488 21.25 -6.81 -20.93
N LEU A 489 21.56 -8.05 -21.30
CA LEU A 489 22.86 -8.46 -21.85
C LEU A 489 22.73 -9.21 -23.18
N ARG A 490 23.70 -8.99 -24.06
CA ARG A 490 23.94 -9.79 -25.26
C ARG A 490 25.45 -9.95 -25.49
N GLY A 491 25.95 -11.18 -25.35
CA GLY A 491 27.37 -11.46 -25.38
C GLY A 491 28.09 -10.84 -24.19
N ARG A 492 29.06 -9.95 -24.45
CA ARG A 492 29.74 -9.13 -23.44
C ARG A 492 29.16 -7.71 -23.34
N HIS A 493 28.28 -7.34 -24.26
CA HIS A 493 27.66 -6.02 -24.30
C HIS A 493 26.34 -6.04 -23.55
N GLY A 494 25.94 -4.88 -23.03
CA GLY A 494 24.63 -4.72 -22.45
C GLY A 494 24.43 -3.34 -21.84
N VAL A 495 23.26 -3.16 -21.25
CA VAL A 495 22.85 -1.89 -20.63
C VAL A 495 22.17 -2.15 -19.30
N ILE A 496 22.22 -1.14 -18.45
CA ILE A 496 21.39 -1.01 -17.27
C ILE A 496 20.74 0.37 -17.29
N ALA A 497 19.43 0.42 -17.18
CA ALA A 497 18.67 1.63 -16.96
C ALA A 497 18.24 1.70 -15.49
N PHE A 498 18.12 2.90 -14.94
CA PHE A 498 17.72 3.11 -13.55
C PHE A 498 17.17 4.53 -13.38
N GLU A 499 16.37 4.73 -12.33
CA GLU A 499 15.87 6.03 -11.92
C GLU A 499 16.93 6.77 -11.10
N GLU A 500 17.00 8.08 -11.24
CA GLU A 500 17.75 8.95 -10.34
C GLU A 500 16.96 10.22 -10.01
N ARG A 501 16.77 10.49 -8.72
CA ARG A 501 15.93 11.59 -8.26
C ARG A 501 16.68 12.92 -8.20
N ARG A 502 16.39 13.84 -9.12
CA ARG A 502 17.00 15.17 -9.19
C ARG A 502 15.95 16.25 -9.29
N LEU A 503 16.15 17.36 -8.55
CA LEU A 503 15.23 18.50 -8.53
C LEU A 503 13.78 18.12 -8.17
N GLY A 504 13.60 17.07 -7.36
CA GLY A 504 12.26 16.59 -6.98
C GLY A 504 11.54 15.75 -8.03
N HIS A 505 12.24 15.32 -9.09
CA HIS A 505 11.70 14.42 -10.12
C HIS A 505 12.63 13.25 -10.38
N ASP A 506 12.06 12.09 -10.70
CA ASP A 506 12.83 10.92 -11.11
C ASP A 506 13.23 11.05 -12.58
N GLN A 507 14.44 10.58 -12.90
CA GLN A 507 15.00 10.67 -14.24
C GLN A 507 15.52 9.31 -14.66
N VAL A 508 15.18 8.88 -15.88
CA VAL A 508 15.74 7.64 -16.40
C VAL A 508 17.15 7.91 -16.91
N LEU A 509 18.10 7.17 -16.37
CA LEU A 509 19.49 7.13 -16.79
C LEU A 509 19.83 5.75 -17.34
N LEU A 510 20.79 5.70 -18.26
CA LEU A 510 21.27 4.44 -18.83
C LEU A 510 22.79 4.38 -18.85
N ALA A 511 23.36 3.31 -18.30
CA ALA A 511 24.77 2.99 -18.38
C ALA A 511 25.00 1.72 -19.21
N ARG A 512 26.14 1.67 -19.90
CA ARG A 512 26.50 0.55 -20.80
C ARG A 512 27.68 -0.24 -20.25
N THR A 513 27.72 -1.53 -20.56
CA THR A 513 28.86 -2.42 -20.33
C THR A 513 29.36 -3.03 -21.64
N ALA A 514 30.66 -3.30 -21.73
CA ALA A 514 31.31 -4.03 -22.82
C ALA A 514 32.07 -5.27 -22.32
N ASP A 515 32.05 -5.53 -21.01
CA ASP A 515 32.81 -6.59 -20.34
C ASP A 515 31.91 -7.53 -19.52
N GLY A 516 30.61 -7.58 -19.84
CA GLY A 516 29.64 -8.46 -19.21
C GLY A 516 29.21 -8.02 -17.81
N GLY A 517 29.19 -6.71 -17.53
CA GLY A 517 28.73 -6.13 -16.27
C GLY A 517 29.83 -5.96 -15.22
N ARG A 518 31.11 -6.14 -15.58
CA ARG A 518 32.25 -5.92 -14.66
C ARG A 518 32.56 -4.44 -14.50
N THR A 519 32.33 -3.64 -15.54
CA THR A 519 32.39 -2.18 -15.52
C THR A 519 31.20 -1.57 -16.26
N TRP A 520 30.88 -0.33 -15.86
CA TRP A 520 29.80 0.47 -16.43
C TRP A 520 30.35 1.82 -16.86
N SER A 521 29.88 2.29 -18.01
CA SER A 521 30.20 3.63 -18.52
C SER A 521 29.49 4.73 -17.74
N ARG A 522 29.90 5.99 -17.94
CA ARG A 522 29.14 7.14 -17.45
C ARG A 522 27.72 7.11 -18.04
N PRO A 523 26.67 7.34 -17.24
CA PRO A 523 25.30 7.28 -17.74
C PRO A 523 24.99 8.35 -18.79
N VAL A 524 24.07 8.03 -19.67
CA VAL A 524 23.42 8.93 -20.62
C VAL A 524 21.94 9.09 -20.25
N ARG A 525 21.27 10.12 -20.80
CA ARG A 525 19.83 10.33 -20.65
C ARG A 525 19.12 9.90 -21.93
N PRO A 526 18.48 8.72 -21.95
CA PRO A 526 17.88 8.18 -23.17
C PRO A 526 16.59 8.89 -23.58
N THR A 527 15.95 9.63 -22.67
CA THR A 527 14.66 10.29 -22.90
C THR A 527 14.76 11.57 -23.74
N GLY A 528 15.94 12.19 -23.76
CA GLY A 528 16.18 13.48 -24.43
C GLY A 528 15.60 14.71 -23.69
N ARG A 529 14.91 14.54 -22.55
CA ARG A 529 14.36 15.65 -21.77
C ARG A 529 15.42 16.34 -20.95
N ARG A 530 15.13 17.57 -20.49
CA ARG A 530 15.93 18.27 -19.47
C ARG A 530 15.71 17.66 -18.09
N ALA A 531 16.67 17.87 -17.19
CA ALA A 531 16.58 17.35 -15.84
C ALA A 531 15.48 18.12 -15.08
N GLY A 532 14.58 17.40 -14.42
CA GLY A 532 13.48 17.98 -13.65
C GLY A 532 12.28 18.41 -14.48
N ALA A 533 12.23 18.05 -15.78
CA ALA A 533 11.12 18.44 -16.66
C ALA A 533 9.85 17.60 -16.46
N ALA A 534 10.00 16.37 -15.97
CA ALA A 534 8.94 15.37 -15.75
C ALA A 534 9.50 14.29 -14.80
N ASN A 535 8.63 13.53 -14.15
CA ASN A 535 9.02 12.24 -13.59
C ASN A 535 9.13 11.22 -14.72
N GLU A 536 10.29 10.56 -14.80
CA GLU A 536 10.59 9.46 -15.71
C GLU A 536 10.89 8.21 -14.86
N GLN A 537 10.04 7.19 -14.93
CA GLN A 537 10.03 6.08 -13.96
C GLN A 537 9.84 4.71 -14.63
N TRP A 538 10.07 3.63 -13.87
CA TRP A 538 9.89 2.24 -14.29
C TRP A 538 10.56 1.92 -15.64
N PRO A 539 11.89 2.14 -15.76
CA PRO A 539 12.57 1.88 -17.01
C PRO A 539 12.60 0.38 -17.34
N ALA A 540 12.42 0.04 -18.62
CA ALA A 540 12.61 -1.29 -19.15
C ALA A 540 13.56 -1.25 -20.35
N VAL A 541 14.38 -2.30 -20.52
CA VAL A 541 15.42 -2.33 -21.56
C VAL A 541 15.45 -3.65 -22.33
N ALA A 542 15.70 -3.57 -23.64
CA ALA A 542 15.97 -4.72 -24.50
C ALA A 542 17.23 -4.45 -25.35
N VAL A 543 18.09 -5.48 -25.49
CA VAL A 543 19.33 -5.42 -26.28
C VAL A 543 19.26 -6.38 -27.46
N GLY A 544 19.17 -5.80 -28.66
CA GLY A 544 19.09 -6.49 -29.93
C GLY A 544 20.44 -6.88 -30.53
N PRO A 545 20.43 -7.47 -31.74
CA PRO A 545 21.63 -7.69 -32.54
C PRO A 545 22.39 -6.37 -32.76
N GLN A 546 23.70 -6.47 -33.02
CA GLN A 546 24.58 -5.32 -33.34
C GLN A 546 24.61 -4.21 -32.25
N GLY A 547 24.14 -4.49 -31.04
CA GLY A 547 24.10 -3.51 -29.96
C GLY A 547 22.94 -2.51 -30.05
N ILE A 548 21.90 -2.81 -30.83
CA ILE A 548 20.66 -2.02 -30.82
C ILE A 548 20.05 -2.08 -29.41
N VAL A 549 19.66 -0.92 -28.87
CA VAL A 549 19.05 -0.81 -27.55
C VAL A 549 17.68 -0.16 -27.69
N THR A 550 16.66 -0.77 -27.09
CA THR A 550 15.35 -0.13 -26.87
C THR A 550 15.16 0.07 -25.39
N VAL A 551 14.77 1.29 -25.00
CA VAL A 551 14.35 1.63 -23.63
C VAL A 551 12.91 2.10 -23.65
N ALA A 552 12.13 1.71 -22.65
CA ALA A 552 10.79 2.24 -22.39
C ALA A 552 10.71 2.73 -20.95
N TRP A 553 9.84 3.71 -20.68
CA TRP A 553 9.65 4.31 -19.37
C TRP A 553 8.26 4.96 -19.25
N ASN A 554 7.80 5.13 -18.02
CA ASN A 554 6.68 5.99 -17.66
C ASN A 554 7.12 7.45 -17.64
N ASP A 555 6.27 8.36 -18.09
CA ASP A 555 6.56 9.78 -18.20
C ASP A 555 5.28 10.61 -17.96
N ASP A 556 5.33 11.56 -17.04
CA ASP A 556 4.20 12.42 -16.66
C ASP A 556 4.17 13.79 -17.37
N SER A 557 5.04 14.01 -18.38
CA SER A 557 5.17 15.29 -19.07
C SER A 557 3.90 15.76 -19.80
N SER A 558 2.96 14.86 -20.08
CA SER A 558 1.67 15.15 -20.69
C SER A 558 0.56 15.46 -19.67
N SER A 559 0.89 15.72 -18.40
CA SER A 559 -0.04 15.84 -17.25
C SER A 559 -0.80 14.56 -16.89
N VAL A 560 -0.59 13.49 -17.66
CA VAL A 560 -1.08 12.13 -17.47
C VAL A 560 0.12 11.22 -17.68
N GLN A 561 0.30 10.20 -16.83
CA GLN A 561 1.38 9.23 -17.01
C GLN A 561 1.16 8.46 -18.31
N ARG A 562 2.19 8.44 -19.17
CA ARG A 562 2.19 7.68 -20.41
C ARG A 562 3.46 6.86 -20.52
N VAL A 563 3.39 5.78 -21.28
CA VAL A 563 4.59 4.98 -21.58
C VAL A 563 5.18 5.45 -22.90
N TYR A 564 6.47 5.78 -22.87
CA TYR A 564 7.26 6.13 -24.04
C TYR A 564 8.36 5.11 -24.27
N LEU A 565 8.88 5.09 -25.50
CA LEU A 565 10.05 4.31 -25.88
C LEU A 565 11.01 5.12 -26.75
N ALA A 566 12.29 4.77 -26.69
CA ALA A 566 13.33 5.27 -27.57
C ALA A 566 14.29 4.17 -27.99
N ARG A 567 14.84 4.30 -29.20
CA ARG A 567 15.77 3.34 -29.81
C ARG A 567 17.15 3.97 -30.02
N SER A 568 18.18 3.17 -29.80
CA SER A 568 19.57 3.47 -30.08
C SER A 568 20.16 2.43 -31.03
N THR A 569 20.95 2.88 -32.00
CA THR A 569 21.68 2.05 -32.97
C THR A 569 23.20 2.03 -32.72
N ASP A 570 23.69 2.73 -31.69
CA ASP A 570 25.11 2.93 -31.41
C ASP A 570 25.55 2.32 -30.07
N GLY A 571 24.87 1.25 -29.65
CA GLY A 571 25.18 0.56 -28.39
C GLY A 571 24.59 1.23 -27.15
N GLY A 572 23.61 2.14 -27.30
CA GLY A 572 23.03 2.92 -26.19
C GLY A 572 23.80 4.20 -25.88
N ARG A 573 24.64 4.72 -26.79
CA ARG A 573 25.40 5.96 -26.56
C ARG A 573 24.52 7.18 -26.82
N ARG A 574 23.66 7.12 -27.83
CA ARG A 574 22.66 8.13 -28.16
C ARG A 574 21.33 7.46 -28.52
N PHE A 575 20.24 8.16 -28.27
CA PHE A 575 18.89 7.69 -28.54
C PHE A 575 18.20 8.63 -29.53
N GLY A 576 17.38 8.05 -30.40
CA GLY A 576 16.48 8.80 -31.25
C GLY A 576 15.33 9.43 -30.46
N ARG A 577 14.43 10.10 -31.16
CA ARG A 577 13.24 10.73 -30.57
C ARG A 577 12.36 9.69 -29.84
N ALA A 578 11.92 10.04 -28.64
CA ALA A 578 10.93 9.27 -27.88
C ALA A 578 9.57 9.21 -28.59
N ARG A 579 8.89 8.07 -28.51
CA ARG A 579 7.56 7.82 -29.08
C ARG A 579 6.65 7.22 -28.03
N ALA A 580 5.37 7.61 -28.02
CA ALA A 580 4.37 6.93 -27.19
C ALA A 580 4.30 5.45 -27.60
N ILE A 581 4.15 4.55 -26.64
CA ILE A 581 4.06 3.11 -26.90
C ILE A 581 2.75 2.72 -27.58
N ASP A 582 1.68 3.46 -27.31
CA ASP A 582 0.40 3.37 -27.98
C ASP A 582 -0.14 4.79 -28.22
N PRO A 583 -0.06 5.30 -29.47
CA PRO A 583 -0.59 6.62 -29.79
C PRO A 583 -2.12 6.69 -29.83
N SER A 584 -2.82 5.55 -29.79
CA SER A 584 -4.29 5.48 -29.84
C SER A 584 -4.96 5.62 -28.47
N THR A 585 -4.18 5.60 -27.39
CA THR A 585 -4.69 5.66 -26.01
C THR A 585 -5.46 6.96 -25.75
N PRO A 586 -6.71 6.90 -25.25
CA PRO A 586 -7.54 8.08 -24.95
C PRO A 586 -6.82 9.10 -24.08
N ALA A 587 -7.06 10.41 -24.28
CA ALA A 587 -6.33 11.48 -23.57
C ALA A 587 -6.28 11.31 -22.05
N ARG A 588 -7.42 10.90 -21.46
CA ARG A 588 -7.58 10.70 -20.01
C ARG A 588 -7.00 9.39 -19.47
N ALA A 589 -6.62 8.46 -20.34
CA ALA A 589 -6.10 7.16 -19.93
C ALA A 589 -4.60 7.26 -19.65
N TRP A 590 -4.20 6.66 -18.55
CA TRP A 590 -2.85 6.54 -18.05
C TRP A 590 -2.24 5.19 -18.44
N GLN A 591 -0.92 5.15 -18.50
CA GLN A 591 -0.16 3.93 -18.80
C GLN A 591 1.06 3.82 -17.88
N TRP A 592 1.40 2.59 -17.48
CA TRP A 592 2.51 2.36 -16.56
C TRP A 592 3.25 1.04 -16.77
N ARG A 593 4.41 0.94 -16.10
CA ARG A 593 5.19 -0.29 -15.87
C ARG A 593 5.43 -1.08 -17.17
N PRO A 594 6.09 -0.48 -18.17
CA PRO A 594 6.47 -1.22 -19.35
C PRO A 594 7.42 -2.36 -18.98
N ALA A 595 7.31 -3.48 -19.66
CA ALA A 595 8.33 -4.52 -19.69
C ALA A 595 8.67 -4.86 -21.15
N LEU A 596 9.95 -5.06 -21.44
CA LEU A 596 10.46 -5.30 -22.79
C LEU A 596 11.18 -6.65 -22.87
N ALA A 597 10.95 -7.37 -23.96
CA ALA A 597 11.72 -8.56 -24.32
C ALA A 597 12.20 -8.49 -25.78
N GLN A 598 13.49 -8.74 -25.99
CA GLN A 598 14.08 -8.77 -27.32
C GLN A 598 13.56 -9.97 -28.12
N GLY A 599 12.93 -9.70 -29.27
CA GLY A 599 12.53 -10.69 -30.27
C GLY A 599 13.62 -10.94 -31.33
N ARG A 600 13.22 -11.49 -32.48
CA ARG A 600 14.12 -11.72 -33.63
C ARG A 600 14.43 -10.42 -34.37
N GLY A 601 15.70 -10.24 -34.77
CA GLY A 601 16.13 -9.05 -35.52
C GLY A 601 15.83 -7.77 -34.75
N ASP A 602 15.09 -6.87 -35.37
CA ASP A 602 14.71 -5.55 -34.85
C ASP A 602 13.37 -5.52 -34.10
N LEU A 603 12.78 -6.70 -33.84
CA LEU A 603 11.54 -6.82 -33.09
C LEU A 603 11.80 -6.77 -31.58
N VAL A 604 11.07 -5.91 -30.89
CA VAL A 604 10.95 -5.90 -29.42
C VAL A 604 9.49 -6.15 -29.06
N HIS A 605 9.25 -7.02 -28.10
CA HIS A 605 7.94 -7.24 -27.51
C HIS A 605 7.79 -6.35 -26.29
N ALA A 606 6.66 -5.68 -26.18
CA ALA A 606 6.37 -4.82 -25.04
C ALA A 606 5.01 -5.16 -24.43
N VAL A 607 4.96 -5.16 -23.10
CA VAL A 607 3.73 -5.19 -22.32
C VAL A 607 3.72 -4.00 -21.36
N PHE A 608 2.54 -3.48 -21.04
CA PHE A 608 2.36 -2.32 -20.17
C PHE A 608 0.95 -2.33 -19.57
N VAL A 609 0.78 -1.60 -18.47
CA VAL A 609 -0.54 -1.33 -17.88
C VAL A 609 -1.18 -0.15 -18.60
N ASP A 610 -2.50 -0.21 -18.81
CA ASP A 610 -3.30 0.85 -19.41
C ASP A 610 -4.72 0.84 -18.82
N ASP A 611 -5.21 2.00 -18.36
CA ASP A 611 -6.49 2.14 -17.66
C ASP A 611 -7.66 2.64 -18.53
N ARG A 612 -7.57 2.48 -19.87
CA ARG A 612 -8.62 3.00 -20.78
C ARG A 612 -10.00 2.39 -20.57
N ALA A 613 -10.09 1.23 -19.93
CA ALA A 613 -11.35 0.58 -19.60
C ALA A 613 -12.00 1.29 -18.40
N ILE A 614 -13.34 1.33 -18.38
CA ILE A 614 -14.11 2.02 -17.35
C ILE A 614 -15.19 1.09 -16.86
N SER A 615 -15.30 0.94 -15.53
CA SER A 615 -16.37 0.20 -14.87
C SER A 615 -17.75 0.77 -15.21
N SER A 616 -18.74 -0.10 -15.35
CA SER A 616 -20.13 0.32 -15.48
C SER A 616 -20.73 0.86 -14.17
N ASP A 617 -20.18 0.46 -13.01
CA ASP A 617 -20.53 1.02 -11.70
C ASP A 617 -19.55 2.16 -11.34
N ASP A 618 -20.09 3.34 -11.03
CA ASP A 618 -19.38 4.56 -10.63
C ASP A 618 -18.32 5.11 -11.65
N ALA A 619 -18.26 4.56 -12.86
CA ALA A 619 -17.38 5.00 -13.96
C ALA A 619 -15.88 5.06 -13.59
N LEU A 620 -15.43 4.08 -12.79
CA LEU A 620 -14.04 3.98 -12.31
C LEU A 620 -13.09 3.45 -13.40
N PRO A 621 -11.87 3.99 -13.55
CA PRO A 621 -10.82 3.39 -14.39
C PRO A 621 -10.49 1.97 -13.98
N GLN A 622 -10.26 1.10 -14.97
CA GLN A 622 -9.88 -0.30 -14.78
C GLN A 622 -8.55 -0.56 -15.50
N SER A 623 -7.54 -0.90 -14.72
CA SER A 623 -6.19 -1.16 -15.22
C SER A 623 -6.16 -2.51 -15.95
N GLY A 624 -5.80 -2.52 -17.23
CA GLY A 624 -5.58 -3.73 -18.01
C GLY A 624 -4.15 -3.88 -18.51
N ILE A 625 -3.79 -5.08 -18.97
CA ILE A 625 -2.49 -5.42 -19.53
C ILE A 625 -2.54 -5.42 -21.04
N TYR A 626 -1.77 -4.53 -21.65
CA TYR A 626 -1.71 -4.37 -23.10
C TYR A 626 -0.37 -4.83 -23.65
N TYR A 627 -0.41 -5.31 -24.89
CA TYR A 627 0.73 -5.82 -25.61
C TYR A 627 0.88 -5.13 -26.96
N THR A 628 2.12 -4.80 -27.32
CA THR A 628 2.47 -4.39 -28.68
C THR A 628 3.81 -4.98 -29.16
N ARG A 629 3.96 -5.08 -30.47
CA ARG A 629 5.23 -5.35 -31.15
C ARG A 629 5.84 -4.02 -31.56
N VAL A 630 7.13 -3.83 -31.27
CA VAL A 630 7.89 -2.65 -31.66
C VAL A 630 8.92 -3.07 -32.71
N ARG A 631 8.83 -2.53 -33.93
CA ARG A 631 9.77 -2.81 -35.01
C ARG A 631 10.57 -1.56 -35.35
N ALA A 632 11.89 -1.68 -35.31
CA ALA A 632 12.79 -0.57 -35.58
C ALA A 632 12.46 0.70 -34.76
N GLY A 633 11.91 0.55 -33.55
CA GLY A 633 11.51 1.64 -32.67
C GLY A 633 10.13 2.24 -32.95
N VAL A 634 9.31 1.60 -33.79
CA VAL A 634 7.92 1.99 -34.05
C VAL A 634 6.98 0.94 -33.47
N PRO A 635 6.09 1.29 -32.52
CA PRO A 635 5.09 0.37 -32.01
C PRO A 635 3.98 0.11 -33.04
N GLU A 636 3.52 -1.13 -33.11
CA GLU A 636 2.28 -1.52 -33.79
C GLU A 636 1.06 -1.23 -32.88
N ALA A 637 -0.15 -1.48 -33.36
CA ALA A 637 -1.36 -1.35 -32.55
C ALA A 637 -1.31 -2.26 -31.31
N ALA A 638 -1.64 -1.69 -30.15
CA ALA A 638 -1.68 -2.45 -28.90
C ALA A 638 -2.99 -3.24 -28.78
N ARG A 639 -2.95 -4.35 -28.04
CA ARG A 639 -4.12 -5.18 -27.71
C ARG A 639 -4.11 -5.61 -26.25
N ARG A 640 -5.30 -5.73 -25.65
CA ARG A 640 -5.49 -6.23 -24.28
C ARG A 640 -5.17 -7.74 -24.19
N LEU A 641 -4.54 -8.18 -23.10
CA LEU A 641 -4.15 -9.56 -22.83
C LEU A 641 -4.93 -10.18 -21.66
N ASP A 642 -5.23 -9.42 -20.63
CA ASP A 642 -6.13 -9.78 -19.54
C ASP A 642 -7.57 -9.78 -20.05
N THR A 643 -8.15 -10.95 -20.25
CA THR A 643 -9.55 -11.07 -20.71
C THR A 643 -10.32 -12.09 -19.87
N GLY A 644 -9.83 -12.38 -18.66
CA GLY A 644 -10.60 -13.13 -17.67
C GLY A 644 -11.84 -12.35 -17.25
N GLN A 645 -12.80 -13.05 -16.66
CA GLN A 645 -14.00 -12.42 -16.11
C GLN A 645 -13.83 -12.31 -14.60
N PRO A 646 -13.92 -11.11 -14.02
CA PRO A 646 -13.82 -10.94 -12.57
C PRO A 646 -15.08 -11.49 -11.87
N ALA A 647 -14.90 -12.00 -10.65
CA ALA A 647 -15.99 -12.31 -9.73
C ALA A 647 -16.77 -11.04 -9.34
N GLY A 648 -17.99 -11.21 -8.83
CA GLY A 648 -18.87 -10.09 -8.47
C GLY A 648 -18.21 -9.08 -7.52
N LEU A 649 -17.50 -9.57 -6.49
CA LEU A 649 -16.78 -8.74 -5.52
C LEU A 649 -15.59 -7.96 -6.12
N ALA A 650 -15.03 -8.45 -7.24
CA ALA A 650 -13.92 -7.81 -7.94
C ALA A 650 -14.37 -6.89 -9.09
N SER A 651 -15.59 -7.07 -9.60
CA SER A 651 -16.08 -6.41 -10.82
C SER A 651 -15.93 -4.89 -10.85
N LYS A 652 -16.09 -4.24 -9.69
CA LYS A 652 -15.93 -2.79 -9.54
C LYS A 652 -14.49 -2.32 -9.71
N LEU A 653 -13.51 -3.17 -9.39
CA LEU A 653 -12.07 -2.92 -9.41
C LEU A 653 -11.34 -4.06 -10.15
N ASP A 654 -11.76 -4.34 -11.39
CA ASP A 654 -11.12 -5.30 -12.32
C ASP A 654 -9.77 -4.77 -12.80
N ASN A 655 -8.78 -4.83 -11.89
CA ASN A 655 -7.45 -4.30 -12.09
C ASN A 655 -6.43 -5.44 -12.29
N ALA A 656 -5.62 -5.29 -13.32
CA ALA A 656 -4.45 -6.10 -13.59
C ALA A 656 -3.17 -5.25 -13.55
N TRP A 657 -2.08 -5.81 -13.01
CA TRP A 657 -0.86 -5.08 -12.70
C TRP A 657 0.43 -5.90 -12.91
N ALA A 658 1.57 -5.25 -12.66
CA ALA A 658 2.92 -5.84 -12.67
C ALA A 658 3.26 -6.72 -13.89
N PRO A 659 3.03 -6.26 -15.14
CA PRO A 659 3.27 -7.10 -16.31
C PRO A 659 4.77 -7.35 -16.52
N ARG A 660 5.11 -8.57 -16.94
CA ARG A 660 6.46 -9.00 -17.32
C ARG A 660 6.39 -9.79 -18.62
N ILE A 661 7.51 -9.86 -19.35
CA ILE A 661 7.56 -10.55 -20.63
C ILE A 661 8.92 -11.19 -20.89
N ALA A 662 8.90 -12.39 -21.47
CA ALA A 662 10.08 -13.09 -21.96
C ALA A 662 9.89 -13.53 -23.41
N ALA A 663 10.97 -13.49 -24.19
CA ALA A 663 10.96 -13.91 -25.59
C ALA A 663 12.18 -14.76 -25.94
N ARG A 664 11.95 -15.80 -26.75
CA ARG A 664 13.00 -16.68 -27.26
C ARG A 664 12.56 -17.32 -28.57
N GLY A 665 13.31 -17.06 -29.64
CA GLY A 665 12.95 -17.60 -30.96
C GLY A 665 11.62 -17.01 -31.44
N ARG A 666 10.58 -17.84 -31.58
CA ARG A 666 9.20 -17.38 -31.84
C ARG A 666 8.31 -17.43 -30.59
N GLY A 667 8.82 -17.99 -29.49
CA GLY A 667 8.13 -18.06 -28.23
C GLY A 667 8.09 -16.70 -27.55
N VAL A 668 6.93 -16.32 -27.06
CA VAL A 668 6.71 -15.14 -26.20
C VAL A 668 5.83 -15.58 -25.04
N LEU A 669 6.22 -15.22 -23.82
CA LEU A 669 5.43 -15.47 -22.62
C LEU A 669 5.25 -14.14 -21.89
N ALA A 670 4.01 -13.69 -21.77
CA ALA A 670 3.63 -12.54 -20.96
C ALA A 670 2.98 -13.04 -19.66
N THR A 671 3.27 -12.37 -18.56
CA THR A 671 2.71 -12.63 -17.23
C THR A 671 2.31 -11.33 -16.55
N TRP A 672 1.37 -11.41 -15.62
CA TRP A 672 0.86 -10.28 -14.83
C TRP A 672 0.19 -10.81 -13.57
N ILE A 673 -0.17 -9.90 -12.65
CA ILE A 673 -1.09 -10.19 -11.55
C ILE A 673 -2.44 -9.56 -11.83
N ASP A 674 -3.51 -10.17 -11.34
CA ASP A 674 -4.88 -9.80 -11.73
C ASP A 674 -5.84 -9.98 -10.54
N PHE A 675 -6.66 -8.95 -10.26
CA PHE A 675 -7.60 -8.93 -9.14
C PHE A 675 -8.94 -9.61 -9.48
N GLN A 676 -8.93 -10.77 -10.13
CA GLN A 676 -10.15 -11.38 -10.68
C GLN A 676 -11.05 -12.02 -9.62
N ASN A 677 -10.50 -12.60 -8.55
CA ASN A 677 -11.28 -13.36 -7.56
C ASN A 677 -11.32 -12.66 -6.21
N TYR A 678 -11.30 -11.32 -6.21
CA TYR A 678 -11.20 -10.51 -5.00
C TYR A 678 -9.89 -10.72 -4.20
N ASP A 679 -8.91 -11.32 -4.88
CA ASP A 679 -7.54 -11.61 -4.49
C ASP A 679 -6.60 -11.36 -5.69
N TRP A 680 -5.29 -11.33 -5.48
CA TRP A 680 -4.31 -11.07 -6.54
C TRP A 680 -3.61 -12.36 -7.00
N GLY A 681 -4.11 -12.97 -8.07
CA GLY A 681 -3.50 -14.15 -8.67
C GLY A 681 -2.48 -13.82 -9.77
N ALA A 682 -1.53 -14.71 -10.04
CA ALA A 682 -0.61 -14.57 -11.17
C ALA A 682 -1.15 -15.30 -12.42
N PHE A 683 -1.08 -14.65 -13.58
CA PHE A 683 -1.60 -15.14 -14.85
C PHE A 683 -0.57 -15.08 -15.96
N SER A 684 -0.82 -15.80 -17.05
CA SER A 684 0.07 -15.86 -18.20
C SER A 684 -0.67 -16.05 -19.52
N ARG A 685 -0.02 -15.59 -20.61
CA ARG A 685 -0.35 -15.95 -21.99
C ARG A 685 0.91 -16.27 -22.79
N ALA A 686 0.82 -17.35 -23.56
CA ALA A 686 1.90 -17.78 -24.44
C ALA A 686 1.57 -17.52 -25.91
N SER A 687 2.60 -17.23 -26.69
CA SER A 687 2.57 -17.11 -28.13
C SER A 687 3.68 -17.97 -28.72
N SER A 688 3.38 -18.71 -29.79
CA SER A 688 4.35 -19.52 -30.55
C SER A 688 4.76 -18.91 -31.89
N ASN A 689 4.15 -17.78 -32.30
CA ASN A 689 4.31 -17.16 -33.62
C ASN A 689 4.92 -15.75 -33.57
N GLY A 690 5.79 -15.49 -32.60
CA GLY A 690 6.47 -14.20 -32.46
C GLY A 690 5.53 -13.07 -32.05
N GLY A 691 4.53 -13.40 -31.23
CA GLY A 691 3.57 -12.46 -30.67
C GLY A 691 2.55 -11.95 -31.67
N ALA A 692 2.36 -12.64 -32.80
CA ALA A 692 1.29 -12.30 -33.74
C ALA A 692 -0.09 -12.64 -33.15
N THR A 693 -0.22 -13.74 -32.41
CA THR A 693 -1.41 -14.09 -31.61
C THR A 693 -1.00 -14.73 -30.29
N PHE A 694 -1.84 -14.64 -29.26
CA PHE A 694 -1.66 -15.33 -27.98
C PHE A 694 -2.74 -16.38 -27.80
N GLY A 695 -2.39 -17.47 -27.09
CA GLY A 695 -3.36 -18.46 -26.64
C GLY A 695 -4.25 -17.96 -25.51
N SER A 696 -4.94 -18.89 -24.86
CA SER A 696 -5.79 -18.62 -23.69
C SER A 696 -4.97 -18.07 -22.52
N GLN A 697 -5.64 -17.27 -21.69
CA GLN A 697 -5.13 -16.89 -20.38
C GLN A 697 -5.08 -18.14 -19.49
N LEU A 698 -3.95 -18.33 -18.81
CA LEU A 698 -3.74 -19.41 -17.87
C LEU A 698 -3.32 -18.83 -16.52
N ARG A 699 -4.00 -19.25 -15.46
CA ARG A 699 -3.57 -18.97 -14.09
C ARG A 699 -2.29 -19.75 -13.78
N VAL A 700 -1.33 -19.07 -13.18
CA VAL A 700 -0.05 -19.62 -12.72
C VAL A 700 -0.17 -20.05 -11.27
N THR A 701 -0.83 -19.24 -10.45
CA THR A 701 -1.15 -19.59 -9.07
C THR A 701 -2.23 -20.67 -8.99
N ASP A 702 -2.21 -21.44 -7.90
CA ASP A 702 -3.05 -22.62 -7.67
C ASP A 702 -4.05 -22.42 -6.52
N ASN A 703 -4.31 -21.18 -6.10
CA ASN A 703 -5.44 -20.90 -5.21
C ASN A 703 -6.76 -21.33 -5.85
N VAL A 704 -7.62 -21.97 -5.06
CA VAL A 704 -8.96 -22.40 -5.44
C VAL A 704 -9.93 -21.63 -4.54
N GLU A 705 -10.82 -20.86 -5.16
CA GLU A 705 -11.85 -20.09 -4.45
C GLU A 705 -12.73 -21.03 -3.60
N GLY A 706 -13.01 -20.63 -2.36
CA GLY A 706 -13.77 -21.46 -1.40
C GLY A 706 -12.97 -22.62 -0.77
N SER A 707 -11.68 -22.75 -1.04
CA SER A 707 -10.80 -23.69 -0.33
C SER A 707 -10.35 -23.17 1.04
N ASN A 708 -9.51 -23.94 1.75
CA ASN A 708 -8.88 -23.48 3.01
C ASN A 708 -7.94 -22.27 2.82
N GLN A 709 -7.71 -21.84 1.58
CA GLN A 709 -7.02 -20.61 1.19
C GLN A 709 -8.08 -19.55 0.89
N GLN A 710 -8.18 -18.54 1.76
CA GLN A 710 -9.23 -17.52 1.70
C GLN A 710 -8.90 -16.38 0.72
N GLU A 711 -7.62 -16.03 0.58
CA GLU A 711 -7.12 -14.95 -0.28
C GLU A 711 -5.66 -15.23 -0.65
N GLU A 712 -5.23 -14.97 -1.88
CA GLU A 712 -3.82 -14.96 -2.27
C GLU A 712 -3.35 -13.59 -2.75
N LEU A 713 -2.06 -13.32 -2.52
CA LEU A 713 -1.38 -12.08 -2.90
C LEU A 713 -0.09 -12.43 -3.63
N ALA A 714 -0.23 -12.68 -4.93
CA ALA A 714 0.89 -12.83 -5.83
C ALA A 714 1.45 -11.45 -6.24
N ASP A 715 2.77 -11.38 -6.42
CA ASP A 715 3.45 -10.21 -6.95
C ASP A 715 4.68 -10.61 -7.78
N SER A 716 5.11 -9.72 -8.65
CA SER A 716 6.34 -9.83 -9.45
C SER A 716 6.46 -11.15 -10.23
N PRO A 717 5.46 -11.55 -11.05
CA PRO A 717 5.49 -12.81 -11.78
C PRO A 717 6.46 -12.74 -12.95
N ASP A 718 7.68 -13.21 -12.76
CA ASP A 718 8.77 -13.14 -13.73
C ASP A 718 8.82 -14.38 -14.65
N PRO A 719 8.60 -14.20 -15.98
CA PRO A 719 8.50 -15.30 -16.93
C PRO A 719 9.85 -15.66 -17.56
N LEU A 720 10.00 -16.92 -17.93
CA LEU A 720 11.20 -17.45 -18.59
C LEU A 720 10.82 -18.45 -19.69
N LEU A 721 11.59 -18.42 -20.78
CA LEU A 721 11.54 -19.44 -21.83
C LEU A 721 12.80 -20.32 -21.79
N VAL A 722 12.69 -21.44 -21.09
CA VAL A 722 13.74 -22.47 -20.99
C VAL A 722 13.74 -23.35 -22.25
N PRO A 723 14.82 -24.10 -22.55
CA PRO A 723 14.79 -25.06 -23.66
C PRO A 723 13.63 -26.04 -23.47
N HIS A 724 12.69 -26.07 -24.43
CA HIS A 724 11.49 -26.94 -24.45
C HIS A 724 10.40 -26.63 -23.40
N GLY A 725 10.28 -25.39 -22.90
CA GLY A 725 9.16 -25.03 -22.04
C GLY A 725 9.19 -23.60 -21.51
N SER A 726 8.25 -23.32 -20.61
CA SER A 726 8.14 -22.08 -19.86
C SER A 726 8.35 -22.31 -18.37
N LEU A 727 8.71 -21.25 -17.66
CA LEU A 727 8.74 -21.21 -16.19
C LEU A 727 8.32 -19.80 -15.77
N VAL A 728 7.55 -19.68 -14.70
CA VAL A 728 7.22 -18.41 -14.06
C VAL A 728 7.67 -18.50 -12.60
N THR A 729 8.25 -17.43 -12.08
CA THR A 729 8.60 -17.28 -10.65
C THR A 729 7.90 -16.06 -10.08
N TRP A 730 7.41 -16.11 -8.85
CA TRP A 730 6.69 -14.98 -8.25
C TRP A 730 6.88 -14.94 -6.74
N THR A 731 6.56 -13.80 -6.14
CA THR A 731 6.36 -13.66 -4.69
C THR A 731 4.92 -14.05 -4.36
N ASP A 732 4.73 -14.88 -3.35
CA ASP A 732 3.43 -15.44 -2.96
C ASP A 732 3.20 -15.23 -1.46
N TRP A 733 2.00 -14.85 -1.07
CA TRP A 733 1.49 -14.87 0.29
C TRP A 733 0.03 -15.30 0.25
N ARG A 734 -0.44 -16.09 1.22
CA ARG A 734 -1.84 -16.57 1.23
C ARG A 734 -2.47 -16.54 2.61
N LYS A 735 -3.72 -16.09 2.70
CA LYS A 735 -4.55 -16.26 3.89
C LYS A 735 -4.97 -17.73 4.00
N ARG A 736 -4.52 -18.45 5.05
CA ARG A 736 -4.78 -19.89 5.24
C ARG A 736 -5.30 -20.20 6.64
N ALA A 737 -6.34 -21.03 6.75
CA ALA A 737 -6.86 -21.48 8.05
C ALA A 737 -5.83 -22.29 8.87
N SER A 738 -4.87 -22.95 8.21
CA SER A 738 -3.79 -23.67 8.90
C SER A 738 -2.95 -22.78 9.81
N ALA A 739 -2.92 -21.46 9.56
CA ALA A 739 -2.23 -20.52 10.43
C ALA A 739 -2.69 -20.69 11.88
N GLY A 740 -3.98 -20.88 12.19
CA GLY A 740 -4.46 -21.09 13.56
C GLY A 740 -3.66 -22.11 14.40
N HIS A 741 -3.01 -23.08 13.76
CA HIS A 741 -2.25 -24.15 14.43
C HIS A 741 -0.75 -24.20 14.10
N VAL A 742 -0.28 -23.59 13.01
CA VAL A 742 1.15 -23.60 12.63
C VAL A 742 1.64 -22.20 12.24
N PRO A 743 2.94 -21.86 12.40
CA PRO A 743 3.45 -20.57 12.00
C PRO A 743 3.22 -20.32 10.50
N HIS A 744 2.61 -19.18 10.16
CA HIS A 744 2.42 -18.80 8.77
C HIS A 744 3.78 -18.49 8.10
N GLU A 745 4.00 -19.07 6.92
CA GLU A 745 5.25 -18.96 6.16
C GLU A 745 5.64 -17.51 5.80
N GLN A 746 4.67 -16.59 5.76
CA GLN A 746 4.80 -15.22 5.26
C GLN A 746 5.03 -15.19 3.74
N TYR A 747 5.73 -14.18 3.22
CA TYR A 747 5.96 -14.08 1.77
C TYR A 747 7.10 -15.00 1.33
N ASP A 748 6.83 -15.83 0.33
CA ASP A 748 7.77 -16.81 -0.20
C ASP A 748 7.96 -16.67 -1.71
N ILE A 749 9.05 -17.25 -2.23
CA ILE A 749 9.28 -17.31 -3.68
C ILE A 749 8.84 -18.66 -4.22
N TYR A 750 7.93 -18.64 -5.17
CA TYR A 750 7.44 -19.83 -5.86
C TYR A 750 7.87 -19.87 -7.32
N ALA A 751 7.82 -21.07 -7.89
CA ALA A 751 8.02 -21.30 -9.30
C ALA A 751 7.11 -22.41 -9.85
N ALA A 752 6.63 -22.23 -11.07
CA ALA A 752 5.80 -23.21 -11.76
C ALA A 752 5.93 -23.09 -13.28
N VAL A 753 5.71 -24.21 -13.96
CA VAL A 753 5.31 -24.16 -15.36
C VAL A 753 3.83 -23.79 -15.36
N PRO A 754 3.35 -22.80 -16.15
CA PRO A 754 1.93 -22.46 -16.19
C PRO A 754 1.04 -23.69 -16.36
N GLY A 755 0.02 -23.83 -15.50
CA GLY A 755 -0.87 -25.00 -15.46
C GLY A 755 -0.27 -26.27 -14.85
N LYS A 756 0.87 -26.19 -14.15
CA LYS A 756 1.49 -27.30 -13.38
C LYS A 756 1.61 -26.91 -11.90
N PRO A 757 1.82 -27.88 -10.99
CA PRO A 757 1.88 -27.62 -9.56
C PRO A 757 2.96 -26.61 -9.17
N ASN A 758 2.64 -25.81 -8.16
CA ASN A 758 3.50 -24.76 -7.64
C ASN A 758 4.53 -25.33 -6.68
N HIS A 759 5.74 -24.76 -6.70
CA HIS A 759 6.82 -25.18 -5.83
C HIS A 759 7.50 -23.97 -5.19
N GLN A 760 7.56 -23.94 -3.88
CA GLN A 760 8.41 -23.02 -3.13
C GLN A 760 9.88 -23.28 -3.49
N ILE A 761 10.62 -22.21 -3.80
CA ILE A 761 12.02 -22.27 -4.26
C ILE A 761 13.00 -21.47 -3.43
N ASP A 762 12.54 -20.64 -2.50
CA ASP A 762 13.39 -20.08 -1.44
C ASP A 762 13.79 -21.21 -0.45
N PRO A 763 14.71 -20.95 0.50
CA PRO A 763 15.28 -22.01 1.32
C PRO A 763 14.60 -22.26 2.67
N TYR A 764 13.45 -21.64 2.93
CA TYR A 764 12.92 -21.56 4.28
C TYR A 764 11.83 -22.58 4.58
N GLY A 765 11.09 -23.03 3.57
CA GLY A 765 9.99 -23.96 3.80
C GLY A 765 8.94 -23.27 4.66
N THR A 766 8.47 -23.95 5.70
CA THR A 766 7.44 -23.42 6.63
C THR A 766 7.97 -22.45 7.68
N ARG A 767 9.19 -21.90 7.52
CA ARG A 767 9.71 -20.93 8.50
C ARG A 767 9.05 -19.58 8.25
N PRO A 768 8.60 -18.87 9.30
CA PRO A 768 7.84 -17.63 9.14
C PRO A 768 8.77 -16.46 8.83
N VAL A 769 9.28 -16.36 7.61
CA VAL A 769 10.25 -15.34 7.19
C VAL A 769 9.98 -14.92 5.75
N SER A 770 10.18 -13.63 5.45
CA SER A 770 9.77 -13.11 4.14
C SER A 770 10.92 -13.06 3.11
N THR A 771 10.57 -13.39 1.87
CA THR A 771 11.39 -13.22 0.68
C THR A 771 10.57 -12.56 -0.44
N PHE A 772 11.22 -11.72 -1.26
CA PHE A 772 10.49 -10.83 -2.18
C PHE A 772 11.17 -10.68 -3.55
N SER A 773 10.39 -10.20 -4.51
CA SER A 773 10.84 -9.64 -5.80
C SER A 773 11.82 -10.54 -6.54
N PRO A 774 11.39 -11.73 -6.99
CA PRO A 774 12.25 -12.61 -7.75
C PRO A 774 12.57 -12.01 -9.11
N SER A 775 13.80 -12.19 -9.57
CA SER A 775 14.21 -11.96 -10.94
C SER A 775 15.00 -13.17 -11.44
N ALA A 776 14.68 -13.61 -12.64
CA ALA A 776 15.15 -14.87 -13.16
C ALA A 776 15.77 -14.72 -14.55
N CYS A 777 16.66 -15.65 -14.87
CA CYS A 777 17.26 -15.72 -16.19
C CYS A 777 17.62 -17.17 -16.56
N VAL A 778 17.87 -17.43 -17.84
CA VAL A 778 18.24 -18.77 -18.33
C VAL A 778 19.76 -18.88 -18.54
N VAL A 779 20.36 -19.92 -17.94
CA VAL A 779 21.75 -20.31 -18.16
C VAL A 779 21.81 -21.78 -18.58
N GLY A 780 22.14 -22.03 -19.85
CA GLY A 780 22.10 -23.38 -20.43
C GLY A 780 20.68 -23.96 -20.43
N LYS A 781 20.47 -25.05 -19.67
CA LYS A 781 19.15 -25.71 -19.49
C LYS A 781 18.51 -25.41 -18.13
N ARG A 782 19.05 -24.48 -17.36
CA ARG A 782 18.60 -24.17 -15.98
C ARG A 782 18.16 -22.71 -15.88
N ALA A 783 17.22 -22.45 -14.98
CA ALA A 783 16.93 -21.10 -14.54
C ALA A 783 17.80 -20.75 -13.32
N LEU A 784 18.29 -19.52 -13.28
CA LEU A 784 18.79 -18.90 -12.06
C LEU A 784 17.72 -17.92 -11.59
N VAL A 785 17.42 -17.93 -10.31
CA VAL A 785 16.43 -17.03 -9.70
C VAL A 785 17.10 -16.32 -8.54
N ALA A 786 17.25 -15.01 -8.65
CA ALA A 786 17.66 -14.16 -7.55
C ALA A 786 16.44 -13.56 -6.86
N PHE A 787 16.51 -13.33 -5.56
CA PHE A 787 15.42 -12.74 -4.78
C PHE A 787 15.99 -11.98 -3.59
N GLN A 788 15.19 -11.04 -3.09
CA GLN A 788 15.44 -10.35 -1.85
C GLN A 788 15.12 -11.30 -0.68
N ASP A 789 16.07 -11.47 0.21
CA ASP A 789 15.97 -12.28 1.42
C ASP A 789 15.95 -11.38 2.65
N ALA A 790 14.75 -11.16 3.19
CA ALA A 790 14.48 -10.36 4.38
C ALA A 790 14.32 -11.23 5.64
N SER A 791 14.79 -12.49 5.60
CA SER A 791 14.64 -13.44 6.72
C SER A 791 15.41 -13.07 7.99
N ALA A 792 16.23 -12.04 7.93
CA ALA A 792 17.02 -11.53 9.04
C ALA A 792 16.71 -10.05 9.23
N ALA A 793 17.23 -9.45 10.30
CA ALA A 793 17.11 -8.02 10.57
C ALA A 793 17.84 -7.12 9.55
N ARG A 794 18.27 -7.68 8.42
CA ARG A 794 18.91 -7.00 7.30
C ARG A 794 18.59 -7.80 6.03
N SER A 795 18.12 -7.11 5.01
CA SER A 795 17.86 -7.63 3.68
C SER A 795 19.16 -7.99 2.94
N THR A 796 19.08 -9.03 2.12
CA THR A 796 20.21 -9.62 1.40
C THR A 796 19.77 -10.12 0.03
N ILE A 797 20.67 -10.28 -0.94
CA ILE A 797 20.29 -10.90 -2.22
C ILE A 797 20.80 -12.34 -2.25
N ARG A 798 19.87 -13.28 -2.45
CA ARG A 798 20.18 -14.70 -2.65
C ARG A 798 19.81 -15.15 -4.05
N LEU A 799 20.42 -16.26 -4.45
CA LEU A 799 20.19 -16.89 -5.74
C LEU A 799 20.08 -18.41 -5.60
N VAL A 800 19.10 -18.98 -6.29
CA VAL A 800 18.89 -20.43 -6.40
C VAL A 800 18.92 -20.87 -7.86
N ARG A 801 19.18 -22.17 -8.07
CA ARG A 801 19.04 -22.81 -9.37
C ARG A 801 17.69 -23.50 -9.42
N VAL A 802 16.95 -23.34 -10.50
CA VAL A 802 15.64 -23.97 -10.68
C VAL A 802 15.64 -24.82 -11.94
N ARG A 803 15.05 -26.03 -11.85
CA ARG A 803 14.88 -26.95 -12.97
C ARG A 803 13.56 -27.71 -12.82
N HIS A 804 12.70 -27.61 -13.84
CA HIS A 804 11.34 -28.18 -13.85
C HIS A 804 10.53 -27.70 -12.63
N GLY A 805 10.48 -26.38 -12.40
CA GLY A 805 9.78 -25.77 -11.25
C GLY A 805 10.47 -25.94 -9.89
N ARG A 806 11.46 -26.82 -9.76
CA ARG A 806 12.03 -27.17 -8.44
C ARG A 806 13.42 -26.58 -8.20
N ARG A 807 13.65 -26.09 -6.98
CA ARG A 807 14.97 -25.67 -6.48
C ARG A 807 15.98 -26.82 -6.55
N ARG A 808 17.21 -26.50 -6.92
CA ARG A 808 18.36 -27.43 -6.97
C ARG A 808 19.54 -26.87 -6.19
N GLY A 809 19.97 -27.62 -5.17
CA GLY A 809 21.10 -27.25 -4.33
C GLY A 809 20.75 -26.14 -3.32
N ARG A 810 21.79 -25.52 -2.77
CA ARG A 810 21.69 -24.49 -1.74
C ARG A 810 21.51 -23.10 -2.34
N ALA A 811 20.87 -22.20 -1.60
CA ALA A 811 20.84 -20.78 -1.94
C ALA A 811 22.23 -20.16 -1.78
N LEU A 812 22.62 -19.33 -2.74
CA LEU A 812 23.93 -18.68 -2.81
C LEU A 812 23.76 -17.18 -2.59
N ARG A 813 24.70 -16.56 -1.88
CA ARG A 813 24.75 -15.11 -1.69
C ARG A 813 25.16 -14.41 -3.00
N VAL A 814 24.45 -13.37 -3.43
CA VAL A 814 24.80 -12.56 -4.60
C VAL A 814 25.53 -11.29 -4.20
N ASP A 815 25.04 -10.58 -3.18
CA ASP A 815 25.69 -9.37 -2.69
C ASP A 815 26.96 -9.70 -1.86
N ASP A 816 27.94 -8.81 -1.91
CA ASP A 816 29.24 -8.97 -1.23
C ASP A 816 29.32 -8.22 0.12
N GLY A 817 28.20 -7.72 0.64
CA GLY A 817 28.16 -6.83 1.80
C GLY A 817 28.26 -7.55 3.15
N GLY A 818 29.34 -7.29 3.91
CA GLY A 818 29.45 -7.73 5.31
C GLY A 818 28.49 -6.98 6.25
N ARG A 819 28.50 -7.29 7.55
CA ARG A 819 27.46 -6.86 8.53
C ARG A 819 27.09 -5.35 8.50
N GLY A 820 28.04 -4.45 8.20
CA GLY A 820 27.82 -3.00 8.14
C GLY A 820 27.60 -2.42 6.73
N ALA A 821 27.18 -3.22 5.76
CA ALA A 821 26.99 -2.78 4.37
C ALA A 821 25.60 -2.16 4.08
N GLY A 822 24.70 -2.12 5.07
CA GLY A 822 23.30 -1.72 4.86
C GLY A 822 22.47 -2.81 4.18
N ASP A 823 21.23 -2.47 3.89
CA ASP A 823 20.28 -3.34 3.20
C ASP A 823 20.48 -3.33 1.67
N VAL A 824 19.89 -4.34 1.02
CA VAL A 824 19.85 -4.52 -0.43
C VAL A 824 18.47 -4.99 -0.89
N TRP A 825 18.02 -4.56 -2.07
CA TRP A 825 16.65 -4.79 -2.57
C TRP A 825 16.60 -5.02 -4.08
N ARG A 826 15.44 -5.51 -4.55
CA ARG A 826 15.02 -5.54 -5.97
C ARG A 826 16.11 -6.04 -6.92
N PRO A 827 16.51 -7.32 -6.81
CA PRO A 827 17.49 -7.86 -7.73
C PRO A 827 16.92 -7.94 -9.14
N GLU A 828 17.75 -7.64 -10.15
CA GLU A 828 17.45 -7.92 -11.55
C GLU A 828 18.59 -8.72 -12.19
N LEU A 829 18.25 -9.80 -12.89
CA LEU A 829 19.21 -10.68 -13.56
C LEU A 829 19.20 -10.47 -15.07
N ALA A 830 20.39 -10.42 -15.66
CA ALA A 830 20.55 -10.53 -17.11
C ALA A 830 21.55 -11.62 -17.45
N CYS A 831 21.20 -12.47 -18.42
CA CYS A 831 22.01 -13.63 -18.79
C CYS A 831 22.21 -13.74 -20.30
N SER A 832 23.44 -14.10 -20.68
CA SER A 832 23.82 -14.33 -22.07
C SER A 832 24.78 -15.50 -22.17
N GLY A 833 24.28 -16.65 -22.62
CA GLY A 833 25.04 -17.90 -22.65
C GLY A 833 25.35 -18.39 -21.23
N LYS A 834 26.63 -18.42 -20.86
CA LYS A 834 27.09 -18.73 -19.49
C LYS A 834 27.32 -17.48 -18.62
N ARG A 835 27.19 -16.28 -19.18
CA ARG A 835 27.39 -15.03 -18.45
C ARG A 835 26.12 -14.63 -17.72
N VAL A 836 26.29 -14.14 -16.51
CA VAL A 836 25.23 -13.66 -15.62
C VAL A 836 25.69 -12.32 -15.10
N ALA A 837 24.80 -11.34 -15.07
CA ALA A 837 24.96 -10.12 -14.29
C ALA A 837 23.76 -9.97 -13.36
N ALA A 838 24.02 -9.50 -12.15
CA ALA A 838 22.98 -9.12 -11.20
C ALA A 838 23.09 -7.60 -10.94
N ALA A 839 21.95 -6.93 -11.02
CA ALA A 839 21.75 -5.57 -10.54
C ALA A 839 20.92 -5.61 -9.24
N PHE A 840 21.18 -4.73 -8.28
CA PHE A 840 20.34 -4.56 -7.08
C PHE A 840 20.57 -3.20 -6.44
N GLU A 841 19.58 -2.72 -5.71
CA GLU A 841 19.66 -1.46 -4.95
C GLU A 841 20.33 -1.69 -3.59
N THR A 842 21.00 -0.69 -3.04
CA THR A 842 21.65 -0.78 -1.73
C THR A 842 21.80 0.56 -1.02
N GLU A 843 21.75 0.56 0.31
CA GLU A 843 22.16 1.69 1.17
C GLU A 843 23.69 1.87 1.27
N ARG A 844 24.48 0.98 0.64
CA ARG A 844 25.93 1.04 0.73
C ARG A 844 26.47 2.34 0.14
N ASP A 845 27.28 3.05 0.92
CA ASP A 845 27.97 4.29 0.55
C ASP A 845 27.08 5.54 0.44
N GLY A 846 25.81 5.47 0.85
CA GLY A 846 24.91 6.63 0.91
C GLY A 846 23.46 6.28 0.53
N PRO A 847 22.76 7.11 -0.26
CA PRO A 847 21.40 6.83 -0.74
C PRO A 847 21.38 5.54 -1.57
N LEU A 848 20.19 5.06 -1.91
CA LEU A 848 20.03 3.86 -2.73
C LEU A 848 20.85 3.96 -4.02
N VAL A 849 21.71 2.98 -4.28
CA VAL A 849 22.57 2.92 -5.47
C VAL A 849 22.41 1.55 -6.14
N PRO A 850 22.25 1.47 -7.47
CA PRO A 850 22.30 0.21 -8.19
C PRO A 850 23.75 -0.29 -8.28
N PHE A 851 23.95 -1.55 -7.90
CA PHE A 851 25.23 -2.24 -7.99
C PHE A 851 25.17 -3.35 -9.04
N GLY A 852 26.26 -3.54 -9.79
CA GLY A 852 26.44 -4.66 -10.71
C GLY A 852 27.48 -5.67 -10.21
N SER A 853 27.21 -6.96 -10.41
CA SER A 853 28.20 -8.04 -10.22
C SER A 853 28.06 -9.12 -11.29
N SER A 854 29.16 -9.80 -11.61
CA SER A 854 29.21 -10.96 -12.52
C SER A 854 29.88 -12.15 -11.83
N PRO A 855 29.58 -13.43 -12.19
CA PRO A 855 30.28 -14.59 -11.65
C PRO A 855 31.80 -14.51 -11.76
N ARG A 856 32.50 -15.09 -10.79
CA ARG A 856 33.97 -15.22 -10.80
C ARG A 856 34.44 -16.24 -11.81
#